data_AF-H0ZBT7-F1
#
_entry.id   AF-H0ZBT7-F1
#
_cell.length_a   1.000
_cell.length_b   1.000
_cell.length_c   1.000
_cell.angle_alpha   90.00
_cell.angle_beta   90.00
_cell.angle_gamma   90.00
#
_symmetry.space_group_name_H-M   'P 1'
#
loop_
_entity.id
_entity.type
_entity.pdbx_description
1 polymer ?
#
loop_
_entity_poly.entity_id
_entity_poly.type
_entity_poly.pdbx_seq_one_letter_code
_entity_poly.pdbx_strand_id
1 'polypeptide(L)'
;MAALREPLPATLRITGYRSHAREILHCLKEKYFRELQDLEVDGQKVEMPQSLGWYPEELAWHTNLSRKILRKSPQLEKFHQFLVSETECGNISRQEAVSMIPPLLLNVSPHHKVLDMCAAPGSKTAQLIEMLHADMNVPFPSGFVIANDVDNKRCYLLVHQAKRLNSPCIMVVNHDASSIPNLQIDVDGRKEILFYDRILCDVPCSGDGTMRKNIDVWKKWTTQNSLQLHGLQLRIATRGVEQLAEGGRMVYSTCSLNPIENEAVIASLLEKSQGALELADVSSELPGLKRMPGITKWKVMLKDGQWFEEWKDVPSNRQTQIRPTMFPVKDEEKLKAMNLERCLRILPHHQNTGGFFVAVLIKKSPMPWNKRQPKVHQKLPQRIGDTEVTAANSGNGSDCIIEEPKLAENEESKKTQELQNLDTEQSKKEGVCGPPPSKKMKLFGFKEDPFVFLPEDDPLFLPIQKFYALDPSFPKMNLLTRTQEGKKRQLYMVSKELRNVLLNNSEKMKVINTGIKVWSRNSDGEQFGCAFRLAQEGIYTLYPFIHARIINVCIEDVKILLTQENPFLSKFSSETQKKVKDMAMGSIVLKYDPDPEKPHDLQCPIVLCGWQGKTSLRAFVPKNERLHYLRMMGVEVFKAKRKEEELENKTEEEVQHRLVQTEESMDVEDKEHDLVTKMEADIGEESSQSPAKSSAMETENKIEDLDQASKNANTHVSQEGNDTDASNVKD
;
A
#
# COMPACT_ATOMS: atom_id res chain seq x y z
N MET A 1 2.67 -24.13 24.14
CA MET A 1 2.09 -25.13 23.22
C MET A 1 0.57 -25.11 23.19
N ALA A 2 -0.16 -25.06 24.32
CA ALA A 2 -1.63 -25.01 24.33
C ALA A 2 -2.21 -23.90 23.42
N ALA A 3 -1.80 -22.65 23.64
CA ALA A 3 -2.24 -21.52 22.82
C ALA A 3 -1.95 -21.65 21.31
N LEU A 4 -0.93 -22.41 20.91
CA LEU A 4 -0.61 -22.62 19.50
C LEU A 4 -1.57 -23.57 18.79
N ARG A 5 -2.32 -24.39 19.55
CA ARG A 5 -3.33 -25.33 19.02
C ARG A 5 -4.69 -24.67 18.80
N GLU A 6 -4.90 -23.50 19.39
CA GLU A 6 -6.15 -22.76 19.30
C GLU A 6 -6.08 -21.71 18.18
N PRO A 7 -7.16 -21.56 17.39
CA PRO A 7 -7.22 -20.52 16.36
C PRO A 7 -7.11 -19.12 16.98
N LEU A 8 -6.65 -18.15 16.19
CA LEU A 8 -6.60 -16.76 16.64
C LEU A 8 -8.01 -16.17 16.80
N PRO A 9 -8.21 -15.28 17.79
CA PRO A 9 -9.41 -14.46 17.84
C PRO A 9 -9.47 -13.55 16.59
N ALA A 10 -10.68 -13.33 16.09
CA ALA A 10 -10.89 -12.33 15.05
C ALA A 10 -10.66 -10.94 15.65
N THR A 11 -9.86 -10.11 14.98
CA THR A 11 -9.55 -8.76 15.46
C THR A 11 -10.06 -7.74 14.44
N LEU A 12 -10.65 -6.66 14.96
CA LEU A 12 -11.16 -5.53 14.19
C LEU A 12 -10.56 -4.24 14.72
N ARG A 13 -10.31 -3.31 13.82
CA ARG A 13 -9.78 -1.98 14.10
C ARG A 13 -10.73 -0.97 13.47
N ILE A 14 -11.23 -0.04 14.25
CA ILE A 14 -12.03 1.07 13.74
C ILE A 14 -11.04 2.04 13.09
N THR A 15 -11.35 2.41 11.84
CA THR A 15 -10.53 3.27 10.99
C THR A 15 -11.33 4.50 10.58
N GLY A 16 -10.63 5.55 10.18
CA GLY A 16 -11.24 6.77 9.65
C GLY A 16 -11.04 8.01 10.53
N TYR A 17 -11.61 9.12 10.06
CA TYR A 17 -11.51 10.42 10.71
C TYR A 17 -12.12 10.38 12.12
N ARG A 18 -11.49 11.08 13.09
CA ARG A 18 -11.80 10.94 14.53
C ARG A 18 -13.28 11.07 14.89
N SER A 19 -14.04 11.95 14.22
CA SER A 19 -15.49 12.11 14.45
C SER A 19 -16.28 10.87 14.00
N HIS A 20 -16.04 10.36 12.80
CA HIS A 20 -16.70 9.15 12.30
C HIS A 20 -16.31 7.91 13.11
N ALA A 21 -15.04 7.76 13.45
CA ALA A 21 -14.55 6.63 14.26
C ALA A 21 -15.24 6.56 15.64
N ARG A 22 -15.47 7.72 16.28
CA ARG A 22 -16.19 7.80 17.56
C ARG A 22 -17.65 7.40 17.42
N GLU A 23 -18.32 7.84 16.37
CA GLU A 23 -19.72 7.48 16.12
C GLU A 23 -19.88 5.99 15.81
N ILE A 24 -18.96 5.41 15.02
CA ILE A 24 -18.92 3.96 14.76
C ILE A 24 -18.70 3.19 16.06
N LEU A 25 -17.78 3.64 16.92
CA LEU A 25 -17.53 3.03 18.22
C LEU A 25 -18.75 3.11 19.14
N HIS A 26 -19.43 4.25 19.16
CA HIS A 26 -20.67 4.45 19.90
C HIS A 26 -21.77 3.49 19.42
N CYS A 27 -22.00 3.42 18.11
CA CYS A 27 -22.95 2.50 17.49
C CYS A 27 -22.62 1.02 17.77
N LEU A 28 -21.33 0.66 17.72
CA LEU A 28 -20.86 -0.69 18.06
C LEU A 28 -21.20 -1.07 19.51
N LYS A 29 -20.93 -0.17 20.47
CA LYS A 29 -21.17 -0.41 21.90
C LYS A 29 -22.66 -0.42 22.24
N GLU A 30 -23.40 0.60 21.81
CA GLU A 30 -24.77 0.84 22.24
C GLU A 30 -25.79 -0.07 21.55
N LYS A 31 -25.56 -0.40 20.28
CA LYS A 31 -26.47 -1.25 19.49
C LYS A 31 -26.00 -2.70 19.52
N TYR A 32 -24.88 -2.99 18.87
CA TYR A 32 -24.49 -4.38 18.61
C TYR A 32 -23.99 -5.11 19.85
N PHE A 33 -23.11 -4.50 20.66
CA PHE A 33 -22.59 -5.21 21.84
C PHE A 33 -23.64 -5.44 22.92
N ARG A 34 -24.60 -4.51 23.07
CA ARG A 34 -25.75 -4.67 23.97
C ARG A 34 -26.67 -5.81 23.50
N GLU A 35 -26.95 -5.90 22.20
CA GLU A 35 -27.72 -7.02 21.62
C GLU A 35 -27.04 -8.39 21.79
N LEU A 36 -25.71 -8.41 21.95
CA LEU A 36 -24.91 -9.64 22.13
C LEU A 36 -24.79 -10.08 23.60
N GLN A 37 -25.07 -9.20 24.57
CA GLN A 37 -24.75 -9.42 25.99
C GLN A 37 -25.46 -10.65 26.60
N ASP A 38 -26.67 -10.95 26.13
CA ASP A 38 -27.51 -12.05 26.63
C ASP A 38 -27.83 -13.08 25.55
N LEU A 39 -27.08 -13.08 24.43
CA LEU A 39 -27.31 -14.01 23.34
C LEU A 39 -26.69 -15.38 23.65
N GLU A 40 -27.52 -16.41 23.68
CA GLU A 40 -27.09 -17.81 23.73
C GLU A 40 -27.30 -18.47 22.37
N VAL A 41 -26.26 -19.15 21.89
CA VAL A 41 -26.31 -19.93 20.65
C VAL A 41 -25.84 -21.34 20.97
N ASP A 42 -26.67 -22.33 20.64
CA ASP A 42 -26.40 -23.76 20.91
C ASP A 42 -26.09 -24.08 22.40
N GLY A 43 -26.73 -23.37 23.34
CA GLY A 43 -26.51 -23.55 24.78
C GLY A 43 -25.17 -23.01 25.30
N GLN A 44 -24.43 -22.25 24.48
CA GLN A 44 -23.24 -21.51 24.89
C GLN A 44 -23.51 -20.01 24.84
N LYS A 45 -23.18 -19.31 25.92
CA LYS A 45 -23.23 -17.85 25.97
C LYS A 45 -22.20 -17.26 25.01
N VAL A 46 -22.64 -16.36 24.14
CA VAL A 46 -21.73 -15.67 23.21
C VAL A 46 -20.78 -14.77 23.99
N GLU A 47 -19.48 -14.96 23.81
CA GLU A 47 -18.49 -14.05 24.37
C GLU A 47 -18.52 -12.70 23.67
N MET A 48 -18.63 -11.63 24.47
CA MET A 48 -18.60 -10.27 23.98
C MET A 48 -17.23 -9.92 23.37
N PRO A 49 -17.19 -9.09 22.32
CA PRO A 49 -15.95 -8.49 21.86
C PRO A 49 -15.26 -7.71 22.98
N GLN A 50 -13.96 -7.90 23.11
CA GLN A 50 -13.14 -7.27 24.14
C GLN A 50 -12.21 -6.24 23.50
N SER A 51 -12.02 -5.10 24.17
CA SER A 51 -11.09 -4.07 23.71
C SER A 51 -9.66 -4.53 23.92
N LEU A 52 -8.79 -4.24 22.95
CA LEU A 52 -7.35 -4.39 23.10
C LEU A 52 -6.83 -3.23 23.95
N GLY A 53 -6.68 -3.44 25.26
CA GLY A 53 -6.37 -2.37 26.22
C GLY A 53 -5.04 -1.62 26.00
N TRP A 54 -4.16 -2.12 25.13
CA TRP A 54 -2.93 -1.43 24.71
C TRP A 54 -3.08 -0.61 23.42
N TYR A 55 -4.20 -0.75 22.71
CA TYR A 55 -4.49 0.05 21.53
C TYR A 55 -5.14 1.38 21.95
N PRO A 56 -4.66 2.55 21.47
CA PRO A 56 -5.17 3.85 21.89
C PRO A 56 -6.67 4.06 21.61
N GLU A 57 -7.32 4.87 22.45
CA GLU A 57 -8.70 5.34 22.28
C GLU A 57 -9.76 4.20 22.13
N GLU A 58 -9.44 2.98 22.57
CA GLU A 58 -10.29 1.78 22.45
C GLU A 58 -10.75 1.50 21.00
N LEU A 59 -9.93 1.84 20.01
CA LEU A 59 -10.29 1.69 18.60
C LEU A 59 -10.04 0.28 18.04
N ALA A 60 -9.47 -0.64 18.82
CA ALA A 60 -9.25 -2.02 18.40
C ALA A 60 -9.86 -3.03 19.36
N TRP A 61 -10.48 -4.06 18.80
CA TRP A 61 -11.26 -5.06 19.53
C TRP A 61 -10.98 -6.46 18.99
N HIS A 62 -11.11 -7.46 19.84
CA HIS A 62 -11.01 -8.86 19.45
C HIS A 62 -12.26 -9.63 19.89
N THR A 63 -12.61 -10.66 19.13
CA THR A 63 -13.76 -11.52 19.39
C THR A 63 -13.45 -12.95 19.03
N ASN A 64 -13.94 -13.89 19.85
CA ASN A 64 -13.84 -15.33 19.61
C ASN A 64 -14.99 -15.86 18.73
N LEU A 65 -15.86 -14.96 18.25
CA LEU A 65 -16.96 -15.30 17.35
C LEU A 65 -16.45 -15.87 16.03
N SER A 66 -16.55 -17.18 15.87
CA SER A 66 -16.25 -17.82 14.59
C SER A 66 -17.28 -17.45 13.52
N ARG A 67 -16.88 -17.47 12.25
CA ARG A 67 -17.82 -17.22 11.13
C ARG A 67 -18.99 -18.19 11.09
N LYS A 68 -18.80 -19.42 11.60
CA LYS A 68 -19.86 -20.42 11.69
C LYS A 68 -20.92 -20.01 12.71
N ILE A 69 -20.51 -19.48 13.85
CA ILE A 69 -21.42 -18.99 14.90
C ILE A 69 -22.13 -17.73 14.43
N LEU A 70 -21.43 -16.84 13.70
CA LEU A 70 -22.03 -15.60 13.18
C LEU A 70 -23.23 -15.80 12.25
N ARG A 71 -23.38 -16.98 11.63
CA ARG A 71 -24.48 -17.29 10.70
C ARG A 71 -25.66 -18.01 11.35
N LYS A 72 -25.57 -18.36 12.65
CA LYS A 72 -26.58 -19.18 13.34
C LYS A 72 -27.73 -18.37 13.96
N SER A 73 -27.53 -17.08 14.21
CA SER A 73 -28.55 -16.20 14.79
C SER A 73 -28.77 -14.98 13.89
N PRO A 74 -30.04 -14.51 13.74
CA PRO A 74 -30.35 -13.29 12.99
C PRO A 74 -29.61 -12.06 13.52
N GLN A 75 -29.43 -11.93 14.84
CA GLN A 75 -28.69 -10.82 15.46
C GLN A 75 -27.21 -10.84 15.08
N LEU A 76 -26.59 -12.02 15.08
CA LEU A 76 -25.20 -12.17 14.65
C LEU A 76 -25.01 -11.95 13.16
N GLU A 77 -26.01 -12.29 12.34
CA GLU A 77 -25.99 -12.01 10.91
C GLU A 77 -26.02 -10.49 10.65
N LYS A 78 -26.88 -9.75 11.37
CA LYS A 78 -26.92 -8.27 11.32
C LYS A 78 -25.55 -7.68 11.66
N PHE A 79 -24.93 -8.14 12.74
CA PHE A 79 -23.60 -7.70 13.16
C PHE A 79 -22.53 -8.06 12.12
N HIS A 80 -22.60 -9.25 11.52
CA HIS A 80 -21.66 -9.65 10.48
C HIS A 80 -21.79 -8.78 9.22
N GLN A 81 -23.02 -8.53 8.76
CA GLN A 81 -23.29 -7.66 7.61
C GLN A 81 -22.81 -6.23 7.88
N PHE A 82 -23.01 -5.72 9.11
CA PHE A 82 -22.42 -4.45 9.55
C PHE A 82 -20.91 -4.45 9.35
N LEU A 83 -20.19 -5.40 9.96
CA LEU A 83 -18.73 -5.47 9.85
C LEU A 83 -18.24 -5.56 8.41
N VAL A 84 -18.93 -6.32 7.54
CA VAL A 84 -18.58 -6.43 6.12
C VAL A 84 -18.73 -5.08 5.42
N SER A 85 -19.89 -4.45 5.54
CA SER A 85 -20.14 -3.15 4.89
C SER A 85 -19.18 -2.05 5.36
N GLU A 86 -18.92 -1.94 6.66
CA GLU A 86 -17.96 -0.96 7.19
C GLU A 86 -16.51 -1.27 6.76
N THR A 87 -16.19 -2.55 6.55
CA THR A 87 -14.88 -2.95 6.01
C THR A 87 -14.71 -2.53 4.55
N GLU A 88 -15.77 -2.65 3.76
CA GLU A 88 -15.77 -2.22 2.36
C GLU A 88 -15.71 -0.69 2.23
N CYS A 89 -16.33 0.05 3.16
CA CYS A 89 -16.23 1.51 3.23
C CYS A 89 -14.86 2.02 3.68
N GLY A 90 -14.04 1.19 4.33
CA GLY A 90 -12.77 1.61 4.92
C GLY A 90 -12.88 2.23 6.32
N ASN A 91 -14.02 2.04 6.98
CA ASN A 91 -14.32 2.51 8.34
C ASN A 91 -13.97 1.48 9.43
N ILE A 92 -13.87 0.21 9.04
CA ILE A 92 -13.34 -0.87 9.86
C ILE A 92 -12.28 -1.60 9.06
N SER A 93 -11.19 -1.99 9.70
CA SER A 93 -10.17 -2.85 9.12
C SER A 93 -10.06 -4.15 9.92
N ARG A 94 -10.04 -5.27 9.21
CA ARG A 94 -9.70 -6.57 9.80
C ARG A 94 -8.19 -6.74 9.72
N GLN A 95 -7.55 -6.68 10.88
CA GLN A 95 -6.10 -6.73 11.00
C GLN A 95 -5.76 -7.50 12.26
N GLU A 96 -4.74 -8.34 12.19
CA GLU A 96 -4.28 -9.09 13.35
C GLU A 96 -3.73 -8.14 14.42
N ALA A 97 -4.05 -8.41 15.69
CA ALA A 97 -3.62 -7.63 16.84
C ALA A 97 -2.11 -7.30 16.82
N VAL A 98 -1.24 -8.29 16.61
CA VAL A 98 0.22 -8.06 16.60
C VAL A 98 0.70 -7.24 15.40
N SER A 99 -0.03 -7.27 14.28
CA SER A 99 0.31 -6.47 13.11
C SER A 99 0.03 -4.98 13.31
N MET A 100 -0.71 -4.60 14.35
CA MET A 100 -0.99 -3.20 14.69
C MET A 100 0.14 -2.51 15.46
N ILE A 101 1.02 -3.31 16.07
CA ILE A 101 2.08 -2.83 16.98
C ILE A 101 3.16 -2.02 16.24
N PRO A 102 3.70 -2.46 15.08
CA PRO A 102 4.79 -1.73 14.43
C PRO A 102 4.44 -0.30 14.02
N PRO A 103 3.27 -0.01 13.41
CA PRO A 103 2.90 1.38 13.10
C PRO A 103 2.74 2.25 14.35
N LEU A 104 2.18 1.72 15.46
CA LEU A 104 2.05 2.46 16.71
C LEU A 104 3.42 2.86 17.27
N LEU A 105 4.36 1.92 17.31
CA LEU A 105 5.73 2.16 17.78
C LEU A 105 6.55 3.01 16.80
N LEU A 106 6.17 3.10 15.53
CA LEU A 106 6.81 4.00 14.58
C LEU A 106 6.50 5.46 14.90
N ASN A 107 5.39 5.75 15.59
CA ASN A 107 4.98 7.07 16.05
C ASN A 107 5.06 8.13 14.93
N VAL A 108 4.20 7.95 13.92
CA VAL A 108 4.06 8.83 12.76
C VAL A 108 3.32 10.11 13.16
N SER A 109 3.64 11.20 12.48
CA SER A 109 3.05 12.53 12.67
C SER A 109 2.75 13.13 11.30
N PRO A 110 1.82 14.10 11.19
CA PRO A 110 1.32 14.59 9.89
C PRO A 110 2.39 15.15 8.93
N HIS A 111 3.54 15.58 9.44
CA HIS A 111 4.64 16.14 8.63
C HIS A 111 5.71 15.12 8.24
N HIS A 112 5.66 13.89 8.77
CA HIS A 112 6.70 12.90 8.54
C HIS A 112 6.64 12.32 7.12
N LYS A 113 7.81 12.14 6.52
CA LYS A 113 8.02 11.36 5.30
C LYS A 113 8.24 9.91 5.69
N VAL A 114 7.32 9.04 5.29
CA VAL A 114 7.26 7.63 5.73
C VAL A 114 7.55 6.69 4.57
N LEU A 115 8.38 5.68 4.79
CA LEU A 115 8.61 4.58 3.85
C LEU A 115 8.22 3.24 4.48
N ASP A 116 7.31 2.53 3.84
CA ASP A 116 6.96 1.14 4.15
C ASP A 116 7.66 0.24 3.13
N MET A 117 8.68 -0.51 3.58
CA MET A 117 9.59 -1.25 2.71
C MET A 117 8.96 -2.49 2.07
N CYS A 118 8.01 -3.12 2.76
CA CYS A 118 7.39 -4.40 2.38
C CYS A 118 5.89 -4.33 2.74
N ALA A 119 5.18 -3.52 1.98
CA ALA A 119 3.89 -2.97 2.37
C ALA A 119 2.71 -3.93 2.18
N ALA A 120 2.73 -4.82 1.18
CA ALA A 120 1.55 -5.60 0.86
C ALA A 120 1.28 -6.68 1.93
N PRO A 121 0.01 -6.91 2.33
CA PRO A 121 -1.23 -6.51 1.64
C PRO A 121 -1.74 -5.10 1.96
N GLY A 122 -1.04 -4.31 2.80
CA GLY A 122 -1.33 -2.89 3.03
C GLY A 122 -2.03 -2.55 4.33
N SER A 123 -2.26 -3.51 5.24
CA SER A 123 -2.90 -3.22 6.54
C SER A 123 -2.08 -2.27 7.42
N LYS A 124 -0.75 -2.42 7.42
CA LYS A 124 0.16 -1.53 8.16
C LYS A 124 0.24 -0.16 7.48
N THR A 125 0.37 -0.14 6.16
CA THR A 125 0.35 1.10 5.36
C THR A 125 -0.93 1.90 5.59
N ALA A 126 -2.09 1.25 5.62
CA ALA A 126 -3.37 1.88 5.93
C ALA A 126 -3.34 2.58 7.30
N GLN A 127 -2.84 1.88 8.32
CA GLN A 127 -2.66 2.46 9.66
C GLN A 127 -1.69 3.66 9.66
N LEU A 128 -0.61 3.62 8.86
CA LEU A 128 0.33 4.76 8.73
C LEU A 128 -0.35 5.99 8.10
N ILE A 129 -1.20 5.78 7.10
CA ILE A 129 -1.95 6.85 6.44
C ILE A 129 -2.95 7.48 7.41
N GLU A 130 -3.63 6.67 8.22
CA GLU A 130 -4.54 7.17 9.26
C GLU A 130 -3.80 8.02 10.30
N MET A 131 -2.60 7.59 10.74
CA MET A 131 -1.77 8.37 11.66
C MET A 131 -1.28 9.69 11.03
N LEU A 132 -1.02 9.70 9.71
CA LEU A 132 -0.66 10.91 8.98
C LEU A 132 -1.80 11.93 8.94
N HIS A 133 -3.05 11.45 8.89
CA HIS A 133 -4.29 12.24 8.87
C HIS A 133 -4.91 12.45 10.25
N ALA A 134 -4.15 12.28 11.34
CA ALA A 134 -4.66 12.41 12.70
C ALA A 134 -5.11 13.84 13.07
N ASP A 135 -4.56 14.86 12.41
CA ASP A 135 -4.99 16.26 12.55
C ASP A 135 -6.01 16.64 11.47
N MET A 136 -7.27 16.65 11.87
CA MET A 136 -8.42 16.95 11.00
C MET A 136 -8.50 18.42 10.57
N ASN A 137 -7.78 19.32 11.25
CA ASN A 137 -7.80 20.74 10.89
C ASN A 137 -6.89 21.05 9.71
N VAL A 138 -6.07 20.09 9.29
CA VAL A 138 -5.14 20.22 8.18
C VAL A 138 -5.66 19.36 7.01
N PRO A 139 -6.26 19.97 5.97
CA PRO A 139 -6.81 19.20 4.85
C PRO A 139 -5.72 18.47 4.03
N PHE A 140 -4.49 18.97 4.07
CA PHE A 140 -3.33 18.40 3.40
C PHE A 140 -2.17 18.27 4.38
N PRO A 141 -1.94 17.08 4.96
CA PRO A 141 -0.72 16.86 5.72
C PRO A 141 0.50 17.04 4.81
N SER A 142 1.54 17.69 5.32
CA SER A 142 2.78 17.93 4.58
C SER A 142 3.67 16.69 4.44
N GLY A 143 3.39 15.65 5.23
CA GLY A 143 4.04 14.36 5.11
C GLY A 143 3.39 13.48 4.04
N PHE A 144 4.00 12.31 3.83
CA PHE A 144 3.51 11.31 2.87
C PHE A 144 3.98 9.91 3.21
N VAL A 145 3.34 8.90 2.62
CA VAL A 145 3.71 7.49 2.72
C VAL A 145 4.10 6.96 1.34
N ILE A 146 5.32 6.46 1.22
CA ILE A 146 5.74 5.62 0.09
C ILE A 146 5.62 4.17 0.53
N ALA A 147 4.78 3.40 -0.18
CA ALA A 147 4.51 2.00 0.13
C ALA A 147 5.12 1.12 -0.97
N ASN A 148 6.13 0.33 -0.62
CA ASN A 148 6.88 -0.50 -1.55
C ASN A 148 6.53 -1.98 -1.37
N ASP A 149 6.35 -2.71 -2.47
CA ASP A 149 6.38 -4.17 -2.47
C ASP A 149 7.09 -4.71 -3.71
N VAL A 150 7.75 -5.85 -3.58
CA VAL A 150 8.48 -6.47 -4.70
C VAL A 150 7.55 -7.15 -5.69
N ASP A 151 6.40 -7.66 -5.21
CA ASP A 151 5.43 -8.37 -6.04
C ASP A 151 4.40 -7.39 -6.61
N ASN A 152 4.38 -7.30 -7.94
CA ASN A 152 3.48 -6.41 -8.67
C ASN A 152 2.00 -6.76 -8.47
N LYS A 153 1.64 -8.06 -8.38
CA LYS A 153 0.25 -8.48 -8.13
C LYS A 153 -0.19 -8.04 -6.73
N ARG A 154 0.69 -8.20 -5.75
CA ARG A 154 0.44 -7.77 -4.36
C ARG A 154 0.37 -6.25 -4.21
N CYS A 155 1.06 -5.49 -5.07
CA CYS A 155 0.90 -4.03 -5.13
C CYS A 155 -0.54 -3.63 -5.46
N TYR A 156 -1.25 -4.32 -6.36
CA TYR A 156 -2.65 -3.99 -6.66
C TYR A 156 -3.60 -4.23 -5.48
N LEU A 157 -3.36 -5.28 -4.68
CA LEU A 157 -4.08 -5.51 -3.43
C LEU A 157 -3.85 -4.36 -2.44
N LEU A 158 -2.60 -3.93 -2.29
CA LEU A 158 -2.23 -2.76 -1.49
C LEU A 158 -2.93 -1.48 -1.99
N VAL A 159 -2.98 -1.27 -3.31
CA VAL A 159 -3.70 -0.13 -3.91
C VAL A 159 -5.18 -0.17 -3.58
N HIS A 160 -5.82 -1.33 -3.68
CA HIS A 160 -7.24 -1.48 -3.35
C HIS A 160 -7.52 -1.18 -1.86
N GLN A 161 -6.65 -1.66 -0.96
CA GLN A 161 -6.77 -1.36 0.47
C GLN A 161 -6.54 0.13 0.77
N ALA A 162 -5.52 0.73 0.17
CA ALA A 162 -5.19 2.15 0.36
C ALA A 162 -6.25 3.10 -0.21
N LYS A 163 -6.87 2.75 -1.34
CA LYS A 163 -7.92 3.56 -1.98
C LYS A 163 -9.11 3.81 -1.05
N ARG A 164 -9.41 2.90 -0.12
CA ARG A 164 -10.50 3.07 0.85
C ARG A 164 -10.28 4.24 1.81
N LEU A 165 -9.03 4.66 2.02
CA LEU A 165 -8.68 5.78 2.89
C LEU A 165 -8.69 7.13 2.16
N ASN A 166 -8.81 7.16 0.82
CA ASN A 166 -8.93 8.38 0.02
C ASN A 166 -7.86 9.46 0.34
N SER A 167 -6.62 9.05 0.60
CA SER A 167 -5.53 9.96 0.97
C SER A 167 -4.72 10.46 -0.24
N PRO A 168 -4.53 11.78 -0.44
CA PRO A 168 -3.65 12.32 -1.48
C PRO A 168 -2.15 12.11 -1.19
N CYS A 169 -1.81 11.61 0.00
CA CYS A 169 -0.44 11.55 0.52
C CYS A 169 0.17 10.14 0.46
N ILE A 170 -0.35 9.25 -0.39
CA ILE A 170 0.20 7.91 -0.62
C ILE A 170 0.73 7.74 -2.04
N MET A 171 1.90 7.09 -2.15
CA MET A 171 2.44 6.58 -3.40
C MET A 171 2.82 5.10 -3.25
N VAL A 172 2.28 4.24 -4.11
CA VAL A 172 2.61 2.81 -4.17
C VAL A 172 3.65 2.57 -5.25
N VAL A 173 4.74 1.92 -4.88
CA VAL A 173 5.90 1.66 -5.75
C VAL A 173 6.25 0.17 -5.77
N ASN A 174 6.90 -0.28 -6.83
CA ASN A 174 7.26 -1.69 -7.00
C ASN A 174 8.77 -1.86 -7.22
N HIS A 175 9.50 -2.16 -6.15
CA HIS A 175 10.94 -2.38 -6.15
C HIS A 175 11.36 -3.47 -5.15
N ASP A 176 12.54 -4.05 -5.37
CA ASP A 176 13.22 -4.85 -4.35
C ASP A 176 13.65 -3.93 -3.19
N ALA A 177 13.09 -4.16 -2.00
CA ALA A 177 13.35 -3.37 -0.80
C ALA A 177 14.84 -3.32 -0.41
N SER A 178 15.63 -4.33 -0.77
CA SER A 178 17.08 -4.36 -0.50
C SER A 178 17.87 -3.42 -1.41
N SER A 179 17.26 -2.90 -2.47
CA SER A 179 17.90 -2.04 -3.47
C SER A 179 17.03 -0.84 -3.91
N ILE A 180 16.00 -0.49 -3.14
CA ILE A 180 15.12 0.65 -3.41
C ILE A 180 15.95 1.93 -3.58
N PRO A 181 15.79 2.72 -4.66
CA PRO A 181 16.73 3.76 -5.05
C PRO A 181 16.71 4.98 -4.11
N ASN A 182 17.82 5.75 -4.10
CA ASN A 182 17.82 7.08 -3.49
C ASN A 182 16.99 8.02 -4.35
N LEU A 183 15.84 8.47 -3.82
CA LEU A 183 14.99 9.44 -4.48
C LEU A 183 15.57 10.86 -4.30
N GLN A 184 15.24 11.75 -5.23
CA GLN A 184 15.64 13.15 -5.22
C GLN A 184 14.43 14.06 -4.98
N ILE A 185 14.63 15.17 -4.30
CA ILE A 185 13.63 16.22 -4.12
C ILE A 185 14.27 17.57 -4.42
N ASP A 186 13.45 18.51 -4.90
CA ASP A 186 13.84 19.90 -5.04
C ASP A 186 13.55 20.65 -3.74
N VAL A 187 14.59 21.23 -3.13
CA VAL A 187 14.49 22.13 -1.98
C VAL A 187 15.09 23.46 -2.40
N ASP A 188 14.25 24.48 -2.55
CA ASP A 188 14.63 25.85 -2.93
C ASP A 188 15.53 25.93 -4.19
N GLY A 189 15.21 25.13 -5.21
CA GLY A 189 15.92 25.06 -6.49
C GLY A 189 17.14 24.13 -6.48
N ARG A 190 17.41 23.44 -5.37
CA ARG A 190 18.52 22.50 -5.23
C ARG A 190 18.00 21.07 -5.19
N LYS A 191 18.59 20.21 -6.02
CA LYS A 191 18.29 18.77 -6.00
C LYS A 191 19.05 18.09 -4.87
N GLU A 192 18.31 17.63 -3.88
CA GLU A 192 18.84 16.91 -2.72
C GLU A 192 18.32 15.46 -2.68
N ILE A 193 18.98 14.60 -1.89
CA ILE A 193 18.53 13.23 -1.67
C ILE A 193 17.39 13.26 -0.64
N LEU A 194 16.30 12.57 -0.94
CA LEU A 194 15.21 12.34 -0.01
C LEU A 194 15.66 11.34 1.07
N PHE A 195 15.60 11.79 2.33
CA PHE A 195 15.62 10.93 3.50
C PHE A 195 14.24 10.88 4.16
N TYR A 196 13.93 9.76 4.80
CA TYR A 196 12.65 9.52 5.45
C TYR A 196 12.78 9.72 6.96
N ASP A 197 11.77 10.33 7.58
CA ASP A 197 11.73 10.52 9.04
C ASP A 197 11.34 9.22 9.74
N ARG A 198 10.56 8.38 9.05
CA ARG A 198 10.00 7.13 9.56
C ARG A 198 10.12 6.03 8.52
N ILE A 199 10.65 4.88 8.93
CA ILE A 199 10.74 3.70 8.06
C ILE A 199 10.16 2.48 8.77
N LEU A 200 9.23 1.80 8.11
CA LEU A 200 8.72 0.51 8.53
C LEU A 200 9.38 -0.60 7.71
N CYS A 201 10.06 -1.50 8.40
CA CYS A 201 10.68 -2.70 7.85
C CYS A 201 9.98 -3.94 8.40
N ASP A 202 8.77 -4.21 7.93
CA ASP A 202 8.08 -5.48 8.17
C ASP A 202 8.56 -6.53 7.17
N VAL A 203 9.70 -7.15 7.46
CA VAL A 203 10.45 -7.92 6.46
C VAL A 203 9.87 -9.33 6.27
N PRO A 204 10.03 -9.94 5.06
CA PRO A 204 9.65 -11.33 4.84
C PRO A 204 10.34 -12.27 5.83
N CYS A 205 9.56 -13.15 6.44
CA CYS A 205 9.93 -14.02 7.57
C CYS A 205 9.54 -15.49 7.30
N SER A 206 10.14 -16.40 8.05
CA SER A 206 9.77 -17.82 8.02
C SER A 206 8.35 -18.11 8.53
N GLY A 207 7.76 -17.16 9.28
CA GLY A 207 6.34 -17.18 9.66
C GLY A 207 5.99 -18.11 10.82
N ASP A 208 6.95 -18.61 11.60
CA ASP A 208 6.70 -19.47 12.77
C ASP A 208 5.84 -18.82 13.86
N GLY A 209 5.79 -17.48 13.93
CA GLY A 209 4.85 -16.76 14.79
C GLY A 209 3.39 -16.82 14.32
N THR A 210 3.14 -17.24 13.08
CA THR A 210 1.80 -17.27 12.45
C THR A 210 1.13 -18.64 12.48
N MET A 211 1.71 -19.64 13.15
CA MET A 211 1.21 -21.02 13.22
C MET A 211 -0.26 -21.19 13.63
N ARG A 212 -0.82 -20.22 14.37
CA ARG A 212 -2.25 -20.20 14.76
C ARG A 212 -3.19 -19.71 13.66
N LYS A 213 -2.65 -18.95 12.70
CA LYS A 213 -3.36 -18.36 11.57
C LYS A 213 -3.23 -19.22 10.33
N ASN A 214 -2.00 -19.57 9.98
CA ASN A 214 -1.66 -20.38 8.83
C ASN A 214 -1.19 -21.76 9.32
N ILE A 215 -2.09 -22.74 9.21
CA ILE A 215 -1.85 -24.11 9.68
C ILE A 215 -0.77 -24.80 8.82
N ASP A 216 -0.58 -24.40 7.57
CA ASP A 216 0.41 -25.03 6.68
C ASP A 216 1.85 -24.76 7.13
N VAL A 217 2.08 -23.69 7.90
CA VAL A 217 3.38 -23.40 8.52
C VAL A 217 3.86 -24.57 9.37
N TRP A 218 2.96 -25.28 10.06
CA TRP A 218 3.33 -26.48 10.85
C TRP A 218 3.98 -27.57 10.00
N LYS A 219 3.61 -27.69 8.72
CA LYS A 219 4.10 -28.73 7.82
C LYS A 219 5.32 -28.26 7.01
N LYS A 220 5.34 -26.99 6.63
CA LYS A 220 6.33 -26.43 5.69
C LYS A 220 7.54 -25.78 6.38
N TRP A 221 7.41 -25.40 7.65
CA TRP A 221 8.48 -24.69 8.33
C TRP A 221 9.69 -25.60 8.57
N THR A 222 10.88 -25.10 8.22
CA THR A 222 12.16 -25.74 8.51
C THR A 222 13.17 -24.69 8.97
N THR A 223 14.22 -25.10 9.70
CA THR A 223 15.31 -24.21 10.10
C THR A 223 16.01 -23.56 8.90
N GLN A 224 16.07 -24.24 7.76
CA GLN A 224 16.66 -23.73 6.52
C GLN A 224 15.96 -22.45 6.02
N ASN A 225 14.63 -22.34 6.23
CA ASN A 225 13.86 -21.17 5.81
C ASN A 225 14.42 -19.90 6.48
N SER A 226 14.64 -19.96 7.80
CA SER A 226 15.19 -18.84 8.57
C SER A 226 16.63 -18.48 8.17
N LEU A 227 17.46 -19.48 7.90
CA LEU A 227 18.86 -19.27 7.49
C LEU A 227 18.96 -18.57 6.12
N GLN A 228 18.10 -18.93 5.17
CA GLN A 228 18.07 -18.33 3.85
C GLN A 228 17.59 -16.88 3.87
N LEU A 229 16.62 -16.55 4.75
CA LEU A 229 16.03 -15.22 4.85
C LEU A 229 16.90 -14.22 5.60
N HIS A 230 17.70 -14.65 6.59
CA HIS A 230 18.57 -13.76 7.38
C HIS A 230 19.39 -12.79 6.52
N GLY A 231 20.03 -13.31 5.47
CA GLY A 231 20.84 -12.50 4.58
C GLY A 231 20.05 -11.45 3.80
N LEU A 232 18.79 -11.74 3.44
CA LEU A 232 17.88 -10.79 2.80
C LEU A 232 17.38 -9.74 3.79
N GLN A 233 16.92 -10.17 4.97
CA GLN A 233 16.42 -9.32 6.05
C GLN A 233 17.48 -8.29 6.47
N LEU A 234 18.73 -8.72 6.62
CA LEU A 234 19.84 -7.82 6.94
C LEU A 234 20.10 -6.79 5.84
N ARG A 235 19.98 -7.16 4.56
CA ARG A 235 20.12 -6.20 3.44
C ARG A 235 18.99 -5.19 3.42
N ILE A 236 17.75 -5.62 3.62
CA ILE A 236 16.58 -4.72 3.69
C ILE A 236 16.74 -3.75 4.87
N ALA A 237 17.08 -4.24 6.06
CA ALA A 237 17.28 -3.41 7.24
C ALA A 237 18.45 -2.42 7.07
N THR A 238 19.56 -2.87 6.47
CA THR A 238 20.69 -2.00 6.11
C THR A 238 20.22 -0.89 5.16
N ARG A 239 19.48 -1.24 4.11
CA ARG A 239 18.97 -0.30 3.11
C ARG A 239 17.96 0.70 3.70
N GLY A 240 17.14 0.27 4.65
CA GLY A 240 16.25 1.14 5.43
C GLY A 240 17.03 2.19 6.20
N VAL A 241 17.99 1.79 7.01
CA VAL A 241 18.82 2.72 7.79
C VAL A 241 19.65 3.68 6.94
N GLU A 242 20.04 3.27 5.73
CA GLU A 242 20.69 4.16 4.76
C GLU A 242 19.79 5.32 4.32
N GLN A 243 18.48 5.07 4.17
CA GLN A 243 17.49 6.06 3.72
C GLN A 243 16.82 6.82 4.88
N LEU A 244 17.06 6.40 6.11
CA LEU A 244 16.55 7.08 7.29
C LEU A 244 17.29 8.41 7.49
N ALA A 245 16.55 9.47 7.80
CA ALA A 245 17.11 10.74 8.22
C ALA A 245 17.84 10.60 9.56
N GLU A 246 18.79 11.50 9.84
CA GLU A 246 19.34 11.62 11.20
C GLU A 246 18.26 12.07 12.17
N GLY A 247 18.21 11.47 13.35
CA GLY A 247 17.11 11.59 14.31
C GLY A 247 15.85 10.79 13.91
N GLY A 248 15.82 10.20 12.71
CA GLY A 248 14.70 9.39 12.23
C GLY A 248 14.54 8.09 13.01
N ARG A 249 13.32 7.54 13.00
CA ARG A 249 12.94 6.30 13.68
C ARG A 249 12.62 5.22 12.65
N MET A 250 13.23 4.04 12.79
CA MET A 250 12.93 2.85 12.00
C MET A 250 12.35 1.77 12.90
N VAL A 251 11.28 1.12 12.46
CA VAL A 251 10.74 -0.06 13.12
C VAL A 251 11.04 -1.28 12.26
N TYR A 252 11.81 -2.21 12.80
CA TYR A 252 12.02 -3.53 12.24
C TYR A 252 11.03 -4.50 12.87
N SER A 253 10.30 -5.26 12.08
CA SER A 253 9.38 -6.28 12.59
C SER A 253 9.40 -7.55 11.76
N THR A 254 9.08 -8.65 12.44
CA THR A 254 8.86 -9.95 11.80
C THR A 254 7.69 -10.67 12.46
N CYS A 255 7.08 -11.54 11.68
CA CYS A 255 6.12 -12.54 12.09
C CYS A 255 6.77 -13.83 12.64
N SER A 256 8.02 -13.74 13.11
CA SER A 256 8.87 -14.87 13.51
C SER A 256 9.30 -14.78 14.95
N LEU A 257 9.48 -15.93 15.61
CA LEU A 257 10.04 -16.02 16.96
C LEU A 257 11.51 -16.47 16.96
N ASN A 258 12.06 -16.80 15.79
CA ASN A 258 13.42 -17.30 15.64
C ASN A 258 14.45 -16.17 15.80
N PRO A 259 15.43 -16.29 16.74
CA PRO A 259 16.44 -15.26 16.93
C PRO A 259 17.32 -14.97 15.72
N ILE A 260 17.47 -15.93 14.80
CA ILE A 260 18.25 -15.75 13.56
C ILE A 260 17.63 -14.67 12.67
N GLU A 261 16.30 -14.59 12.64
CA GLU A 261 15.56 -13.58 11.88
C GLU A 261 15.35 -12.29 12.67
N ASN A 262 15.65 -12.31 13.97
CA ASN A 262 15.29 -11.23 14.90
C ASN A 262 16.56 -10.60 15.49
N GLU A 263 16.96 -11.00 16.69
CA GLU A 263 18.09 -10.40 17.40
C GLU A 263 19.41 -10.52 16.64
N ALA A 264 19.64 -11.58 15.86
CA ALA A 264 20.85 -11.71 15.06
C ALA A 264 20.93 -10.62 13.96
N VAL A 265 19.80 -10.28 13.33
CA VAL A 265 19.73 -9.20 12.34
C VAL A 265 19.97 -7.85 13.00
N ILE A 266 19.33 -7.59 14.14
CA ILE A 266 19.48 -6.34 14.90
C ILE A 266 20.90 -6.18 15.43
N ALA A 267 21.48 -7.22 16.05
CA ALA A 267 22.84 -7.20 16.56
C ALA A 267 23.87 -6.94 15.45
N SER A 268 23.71 -7.60 14.30
CA SER A 268 24.57 -7.39 13.14
C SER A 268 24.47 -5.96 12.59
N LEU A 269 23.27 -5.39 12.56
CA LEU A 269 23.05 -4.02 12.10
C LEU A 269 23.66 -2.99 13.07
N LEU A 270 23.48 -3.19 14.38
CA LEU A 270 24.04 -2.34 15.42
C LEU A 270 25.57 -2.40 15.45
N GLU A 271 26.17 -3.59 15.35
CA GLU A 271 27.62 -3.75 15.29
C GLU A 271 28.21 -2.99 14.09
N LYS A 272 27.58 -3.15 12.91
CA LYS A 272 28.01 -2.46 11.69
C LYS A 272 27.87 -0.94 11.80
N SER A 273 26.92 -0.45 12.60
CA SER A 273 26.63 0.98 12.77
C SER A 273 27.70 1.75 13.54
N GLN A 274 28.53 1.06 14.33
CA GLN A 274 29.57 1.68 15.18
C GLN A 274 29.03 2.83 16.05
N GLY A 275 27.83 2.66 16.61
CA GLY A 275 27.17 3.66 17.47
C GLY A 275 26.33 4.71 16.75
N ALA A 276 26.30 4.70 15.40
CA ALA A 276 25.41 5.58 14.63
C ALA A 276 23.92 5.22 14.74
N LEU A 277 23.61 4.01 15.23
CA LEU A 277 22.26 3.47 15.38
C LEU A 277 22.10 2.93 16.81
N GLU A 278 20.97 3.21 17.43
CA GLU A 278 20.65 2.71 18.78
C GLU A 278 19.25 2.08 18.82
N LEU A 279 19.04 1.15 19.77
CA LEU A 279 17.70 0.67 20.12
C LEU A 279 17.00 1.66 21.06
N ALA A 280 15.82 2.12 20.66
CA ALA A 280 14.97 2.96 21.49
C ALA A 280 14.29 2.15 22.59
N ASP A 281 14.21 2.70 23.79
CA ASP A 281 13.34 2.16 24.83
C ASP A 281 11.90 2.64 24.59
N VAL A 282 11.02 1.70 24.29
CA VAL A 282 9.58 1.95 24.05
C VAL A 282 8.69 1.27 25.11
N SER A 283 9.24 0.99 26.29
CA SER A 283 8.53 0.36 27.41
C SER A 283 7.28 1.11 27.86
N SER A 284 7.27 2.44 27.73
CA SER A 284 6.17 3.31 28.14
C SER A 284 5.16 3.62 27.03
N GLU A 285 5.45 3.31 25.76
CA GLU A 285 4.63 3.77 24.62
C GLU A 285 3.34 2.96 24.45
N LEU A 286 3.31 1.69 24.85
CA LEU A 286 2.14 0.79 24.73
C LEU A 286 1.78 0.17 26.09
N PRO A 287 1.18 0.95 27.02
CA PRO A 287 0.78 0.44 28.31
C PRO A 287 -0.23 -0.70 28.15
N GLY A 288 -0.05 -1.79 28.91
CA GLY A 288 -0.93 -2.97 28.83
C GLY A 288 -0.53 -4.02 27.79
N LEU A 289 0.45 -3.76 26.92
CA LEU A 289 1.00 -4.79 26.03
C LEU A 289 1.97 -5.68 26.82
N LYS A 290 1.65 -6.98 26.92
CA LYS A 290 2.55 -7.97 27.52
C LYS A 290 3.58 -8.40 26.50
N ARG A 291 4.85 -8.19 26.82
CA ARG A 291 6.00 -8.50 25.97
C ARG A 291 7.11 -9.14 26.80
N MET A 292 7.91 -9.99 26.16
CA MET A 292 9.21 -10.42 26.67
C MET A 292 10.32 -9.52 26.11
N PRO A 293 11.40 -9.30 26.87
CA PRO A 293 12.58 -8.65 26.33
C PRO A 293 13.23 -9.50 25.24
N GLY A 294 14.00 -8.86 24.35
CA GLY A 294 14.87 -9.56 23.41
C GLY A 294 15.91 -10.42 24.12
N ILE A 295 16.42 -11.42 23.40
CA ILE A 295 17.40 -12.35 23.96
C ILE A 295 18.83 -12.02 23.50
N THR A 296 19.80 -12.24 24.39
CA THR A 296 21.22 -11.95 24.13
C THR A 296 22.03 -13.20 23.79
N LYS A 297 21.49 -14.39 24.04
CA LYS A 297 22.14 -15.68 23.79
C LYS A 297 21.18 -16.60 23.04
N TRP A 298 21.67 -17.21 21.98
CA TRP A 298 20.96 -18.24 21.21
C TRP A 298 21.95 -19.17 20.52
N LYS A 299 21.45 -20.30 20.03
CA LYS A 299 22.19 -21.29 19.25
C LYS A 299 21.60 -21.39 17.85
N VAL A 300 22.39 -21.84 16.89
CA VAL A 300 21.96 -22.01 15.50
C VAL A 300 21.73 -23.50 15.23
N MET A 301 20.54 -23.86 14.74
CA MET A 301 20.19 -25.25 14.41
C MET A 301 20.15 -25.47 12.90
N LEU A 302 20.70 -26.61 12.45
CA LEU A 302 20.62 -27.07 11.07
C LEU A 302 19.41 -27.97 10.82
N LYS A 303 19.15 -28.29 9.54
CA LYS A 303 18.02 -29.14 9.14
C LYS A 303 18.12 -30.56 9.69
N ASP A 304 19.33 -31.04 9.94
CA ASP A 304 19.62 -32.35 10.54
C ASP A 304 19.55 -32.36 12.08
N GLY A 305 19.15 -31.25 12.70
CA GLY A 305 18.98 -31.14 14.15
C GLY A 305 20.27 -30.87 14.92
N GLN A 306 21.40 -30.67 14.23
CA GLN A 306 22.66 -30.30 14.87
C GLN A 306 22.64 -28.84 15.32
N TRP A 307 23.10 -28.58 16.54
CA TRP A 307 23.18 -27.25 17.14
C TRP A 307 24.62 -26.75 17.20
N PHE A 308 24.80 -25.48 16.87
CA PHE A 308 26.08 -24.78 16.92
C PHE A 308 25.96 -23.57 17.85
N GLU A 309 26.92 -23.44 18.77
CA GLU A 309 27.03 -22.27 19.64
C GLU A 309 27.92 -21.19 19.01
N GLU A 310 28.91 -21.61 18.22
CA GLU A 310 29.83 -20.71 17.57
C GLU A 310 29.96 -20.99 16.08
N TRP A 311 30.30 -19.93 15.34
CA TRP A 311 30.62 -20.03 13.92
C TRP A 311 31.80 -20.97 13.63
N LYS A 312 32.81 -21.01 14.52
CA LYS A 312 34.02 -21.81 14.33
C LYS A 312 33.74 -23.31 14.32
N ASP A 313 32.67 -23.72 14.99
CA ASP A 313 32.24 -25.11 15.09
C ASP A 313 31.47 -25.57 13.84
N VAL A 314 31.11 -24.63 12.94
CA VAL A 314 30.35 -24.94 11.72
C VAL A 314 31.29 -25.59 10.69
N PRO A 315 30.96 -26.81 10.22
CA PRO A 315 31.74 -27.50 9.20
C PRO A 315 31.93 -26.67 7.92
N SER A 316 33.13 -26.71 7.32
CA SER A 316 33.51 -25.87 6.17
C SER A 316 32.56 -25.99 4.98
N ASN A 317 31.96 -27.16 4.75
CA ASN A 317 30.98 -27.39 3.68
C ASN A 317 29.63 -26.67 3.89
N ARG A 318 29.33 -26.20 5.10
CA ARG A 318 28.08 -25.50 5.46
C ARG A 318 28.28 -24.02 5.74
N GLN A 319 29.52 -23.52 5.66
CA GLN A 319 29.87 -22.13 5.90
C GLN A 319 29.35 -21.14 4.81
N THR A 320 28.80 -21.65 3.72
CA THR A 320 28.11 -20.80 2.72
C THR A 320 26.67 -20.47 3.14
N GLN A 321 26.05 -21.36 3.92
CA GLN A 321 24.65 -21.25 4.33
C GLN A 321 24.51 -20.55 5.68
N ILE A 322 25.29 -20.99 6.66
CA ILE A 322 25.38 -20.32 7.94
C ILE A 322 26.38 -19.16 7.80
N ARG A 323 26.15 -18.04 8.49
CA ARG A 323 27.05 -16.88 8.46
C ARG A 323 27.44 -16.48 9.87
N PRO A 324 28.60 -15.83 10.07
CA PRO A 324 28.98 -15.30 11.38
C PRO A 324 27.92 -14.39 12.02
N THR A 325 27.22 -13.60 11.19
CA THR A 325 26.13 -12.68 11.59
C THR A 325 24.90 -13.35 12.19
N MET A 326 24.81 -14.68 12.11
CA MET A 326 23.71 -15.45 12.69
C MET A 326 23.95 -15.81 14.17
N PHE A 327 25.17 -15.61 14.68
CA PHE A 327 25.54 -15.94 16.05
C PHE A 327 25.55 -14.71 16.96
N PRO A 328 25.40 -14.89 18.29
CA PRO A 328 25.53 -13.80 19.24
C PRO A 328 26.93 -13.16 19.20
N VAL A 329 26.98 -11.87 19.51
CA VAL A 329 28.25 -11.13 19.67
C VAL A 329 28.92 -11.58 20.96
N LYS A 330 30.21 -11.96 20.88
CA LYS A 330 30.97 -12.51 22.01
C LYS A 330 31.50 -11.46 22.99
N ASP A 331 31.76 -10.27 22.49
CA ASP A 331 32.28 -9.16 23.28
C ASP A 331 31.18 -8.67 24.24
N GLU A 332 31.34 -8.94 25.53
CA GLU A 332 30.33 -8.62 26.55
C GLU A 332 30.07 -7.12 26.69
N GLU A 333 31.08 -6.27 26.46
CA GLU A 333 30.91 -4.81 26.54
C GLU A 333 30.07 -4.33 25.36
N LYS A 334 30.37 -4.81 24.15
CA LYS A 334 29.55 -4.50 22.97
C LYS A 334 28.14 -5.04 23.10
N LEU A 335 27.97 -6.26 23.61
CA LEU A 335 26.67 -6.89 23.78
C LEU A 335 25.81 -6.10 24.79
N LYS A 336 26.39 -5.63 25.90
CA LYS A 336 25.70 -4.74 26.86
C LYS A 336 25.36 -3.39 26.23
N ALA A 337 26.25 -2.83 25.43
CA ALA A 337 26.02 -1.56 24.73
C ALA A 337 24.93 -1.64 23.65
N MET A 338 24.63 -2.83 23.12
CA MET A 338 23.57 -3.02 22.13
C MET A 338 22.16 -2.91 22.72
N ASN A 339 21.98 -3.14 24.03
CA ASN A 339 20.69 -3.12 24.71
C ASN A 339 19.61 -3.99 24.02
N LEU A 340 19.94 -5.22 23.61
CA LEU A 340 19.01 -6.12 22.90
C LEU A 340 17.75 -6.45 23.71
N GLU A 341 17.78 -6.32 25.04
CA GLU A 341 16.62 -6.45 25.91
C GLU A 341 15.50 -5.44 25.58
N ARG A 342 15.81 -4.34 24.88
CA ARG A 342 14.83 -3.35 24.41
C ARG A 342 13.98 -3.85 23.24
N CYS A 343 14.41 -4.92 22.56
CA CYS A 343 13.58 -5.59 21.55
C CYS A 343 12.33 -6.22 22.21
N LEU A 344 11.25 -6.31 21.44
CA LEU A 344 9.95 -6.77 21.91
C LEU A 344 9.65 -8.13 21.31
N ARG A 345 9.50 -9.13 22.17
CA ARG A 345 8.96 -10.45 21.80
C ARG A 345 7.52 -10.57 22.28
N ILE A 346 6.59 -10.66 21.35
CA ILE A 346 5.16 -10.87 21.63
C ILE A 346 4.88 -12.35 21.49
N LEU A 347 4.53 -12.99 22.60
CA LEU A 347 4.30 -14.43 22.66
C LEU A 347 2.80 -14.75 22.62
N PRO A 348 2.35 -15.74 21.84
CA PRO A 348 0.93 -16.03 21.65
C PRO A 348 0.13 -16.23 22.94
N HIS A 349 0.74 -16.86 23.95
CA HIS A 349 0.09 -17.25 25.20
C HIS A 349 -0.02 -16.11 26.22
N HIS A 350 0.59 -14.95 25.99
CA HIS A 350 0.53 -13.85 26.94
C HIS A 350 -0.80 -13.10 26.90
N GLN A 351 -1.35 -12.87 25.70
CA GLN A 351 -2.57 -12.10 25.46
C GLN A 351 -3.43 -12.69 24.33
N ASN A 352 -3.33 -14.00 24.11
CA ASN A 352 -4.09 -14.72 23.09
C ASN A 352 -3.90 -14.13 21.66
N THR A 353 -2.67 -13.80 21.30
CA THR A 353 -2.32 -13.17 20.02
C THR A 353 -1.52 -14.11 19.11
N GLY A 354 -1.11 -13.63 17.94
CA GLY A 354 -0.02 -14.23 17.17
C GLY A 354 1.34 -14.06 17.84
N GLY A 355 2.36 -14.72 17.30
CA GLY A 355 3.76 -14.52 17.66
C GLY A 355 4.38 -13.43 16.79
N PHE A 356 5.13 -12.51 17.40
CA PHE A 356 5.65 -11.36 16.70
C PHE A 356 6.92 -10.80 17.35
N PHE A 357 7.78 -10.18 16.54
CA PHE A 357 8.98 -9.50 17.00
C PHE A 357 9.01 -8.06 16.49
N VAL A 358 9.42 -7.13 17.35
CA VAL A 358 9.58 -5.72 16.99
C VAL A 358 10.84 -5.14 17.62
N ALA A 359 11.61 -4.37 16.85
CA ALA A 359 12.74 -3.58 17.31
C ALA A 359 12.61 -2.15 16.78
N VAL A 360 12.77 -1.16 17.67
CA VAL A 360 12.66 0.25 17.33
C VAL A 360 14.07 0.85 17.37
N LEU A 361 14.50 1.40 16.24
CA LEU A 361 15.85 1.90 16.02
C LEU A 361 15.82 3.40 15.75
N ILE A 362 16.78 4.14 16.32
CA ILE A 362 16.96 5.58 16.08
C ILE A 362 18.34 5.80 15.48
N LYS A 363 18.41 6.51 14.36
CA LYS A 363 19.69 6.89 13.74
C LYS A 363 20.19 8.20 14.35
N LYS A 364 21.37 8.17 14.97
CA LYS A 364 21.98 9.32 15.64
C LYS A 364 22.90 10.13 14.73
N SER A 365 23.53 9.48 13.77
CA SER A 365 24.52 10.10 12.89
C SER A 365 24.54 9.40 11.52
N PRO A 366 25.25 9.93 10.50
CA PRO A 366 25.43 9.23 9.24
C PRO A 366 26.01 7.83 9.45
N MET A 367 25.55 6.87 8.67
CA MET A 367 26.07 5.50 8.75
C MET A 367 27.54 5.47 8.33
N PRO A 368 28.41 4.71 9.03
CA PRO A 368 29.86 4.69 8.73
C PRO A 368 30.17 4.32 7.28
N TRP A 369 29.38 3.40 6.71
CA TRP A 369 29.56 2.92 5.33
C TRP A 369 29.00 3.87 4.26
N ASN A 370 28.30 4.95 4.64
CA ASN A 370 27.85 5.98 3.71
C ASN A 370 28.95 7.02 3.43
N LYS A 371 30.03 7.06 4.23
CA LYS A 371 31.16 7.96 4.00
C LYS A 371 31.89 7.54 2.72
N ARG A 372 31.70 8.28 1.63
CA ARG A 372 32.57 8.15 0.45
C ARG A 372 33.99 8.47 0.88
N GLN A 373 34.94 7.59 0.60
CA GLN A 373 36.35 7.97 0.68
C GLN A 373 36.54 9.22 -0.19
N PRO A 374 37.16 10.30 0.32
CA PRO A 374 37.45 11.44 -0.52
C PRO A 374 38.31 10.94 -1.68
N LYS A 375 37.95 11.31 -2.91
CA LYS A 375 38.82 11.11 -4.06
C LYS A 375 40.13 11.83 -3.73
N VAL A 376 41.16 11.07 -3.38
CA VAL A 376 42.52 11.57 -3.23
C VAL A 376 42.84 12.26 -4.55
N HIS A 377 42.83 13.59 -4.56
CA HIS A 377 43.52 14.32 -5.61
C HIS A 377 44.98 13.92 -5.43
N GLN A 378 45.47 13.02 -6.29
CA GLN A 378 46.90 12.83 -6.45
C GLN A 378 47.47 14.20 -6.82
N LYS A 379 48.03 14.89 -5.83
CA LYS A 379 49.01 15.94 -6.10
C LYS A 379 50.13 15.23 -6.85
N LEU A 380 50.27 15.55 -8.14
CA LEU A 380 51.47 15.18 -8.89
C LEU A 380 52.70 15.64 -8.11
N PRO A 381 53.78 14.83 -8.02
CA PRO A 381 54.97 15.22 -7.30
C PRO A 381 55.59 16.44 -7.97
N GLN A 382 55.70 17.55 -7.24
CA GLN A 382 56.51 18.69 -7.64
C GLN A 382 57.97 18.22 -7.70
N ARG A 383 58.54 18.22 -8.91
CA ARG A 383 59.98 18.06 -9.11
C ARG A 383 60.67 19.33 -8.65
N ILE A 384 61.63 19.15 -7.73
CA ILE A 384 62.64 20.12 -7.34
C ILE A 384 63.57 20.35 -8.53
N GLY A 385 63.85 21.61 -8.84
CA GLY A 385 64.79 22.02 -9.87
C GLY A 385 64.90 23.54 -9.91
N ASP A 386 65.74 24.10 -9.04
CA ASP A 386 66.22 25.47 -9.11
C ASP A 386 67.24 25.58 -10.26
N THR A 387 67.00 26.45 -11.24
CA THR A 387 68.07 27.18 -11.97
C THR A 387 67.52 28.45 -12.65
N GLU A 388 67.90 29.58 -12.07
CA GLU A 388 68.23 30.91 -12.62
C GLU A 388 67.74 31.43 -14.00
N VAL A 389 67.09 32.62 -13.93
CA VAL A 389 67.25 33.91 -14.69
C VAL A 389 67.31 33.82 -16.25
N THR A 390 66.43 34.47 -17.05
CA THR A 390 66.42 35.93 -17.41
C THR A 390 65.18 36.36 -18.21
N ALA A 391 64.87 37.66 -18.07
CA ALA A 391 63.87 38.53 -18.71
C ALA A 391 63.61 38.41 -20.23
N ALA A 392 62.36 38.72 -20.68
CA ALA A 392 62.02 39.98 -21.38
C ALA A 392 60.61 39.99 -22.04
N ASN A 393 59.87 41.08 -21.77
CA ASN A 393 58.90 41.85 -22.58
C ASN A 393 57.99 41.19 -23.63
N SER A 394 56.68 41.48 -23.57
CA SER A 394 56.00 42.54 -24.37
C SER A 394 54.49 42.34 -24.36
N GLY A 395 53.72 43.42 -24.15
CA GLY A 395 52.26 43.40 -24.16
C GLY A 395 51.62 43.61 -25.55
N ASN A 396 50.33 43.30 -25.65
CA ASN A 396 49.27 44.17 -26.15
C ASN A 396 47.94 43.42 -26.16
N GLY A 397 46.86 44.13 -25.85
CA GLY A 397 45.49 43.61 -25.89
C GLY A 397 44.85 43.71 -27.26
N SER A 398 43.70 43.04 -27.39
CA SER A 398 42.57 43.43 -28.23
C SER A 398 41.42 42.43 -28.05
N ASP A 399 40.20 42.95 -27.96
CA ASP A 399 38.93 42.24 -28.21
C ASP A 399 38.97 41.55 -29.60
N CYS A 400 38.25 40.49 -29.94
CA CYS A 400 36.80 40.38 -30.07
C CYS A 400 36.46 39.01 -30.72
N ILE A 401 35.38 38.36 -30.25
CA ILE A 401 34.32 37.64 -31.01
C ILE A 401 34.65 36.32 -31.77
N ILE A 402 33.68 35.38 -31.66
CA ILE A 402 33.27 34.23 -32.52
C ILE A 402 34.27 33.04 -32.56
N GLU A 403 33.91 31.79 -32.23
CA GLU A 403 32.97 30.89 -32.94
C GLU A 403 32.85 29.54 -32.19
N GLU A 404 31.67 28.91 -32.17
CA GLU A 404 31.56 27.46 -31.93
C GLU A 404 32.14 26.69 -33.12
N PRO A 405 32.85 25.57 -32.87
CA PRO A 405 32.53 24.39 -33.67
C PRO A 405 32.57 23.05 -32.90
N LYS A 406 31.47 22.31 -33.08
CA LYS A 406 31.34 20.88 -33.48
C LYS A 406 32.30 19.82 -32.90
N LEU A 407 31.65 18.91 -32.17
CA LEU A 407 31.82 17.45 -32.08
C LEU A 407 32.95 16.81 -32.92
N ALA A 408 33.96 16.29 -32.23
CA ALA A 408 34.83 15.21 -32.69
C ALA A 408 34.89 14.12 -31.60
N GLU A 409 34.54 12.89 -31.98
CA GLU A 409 34.68 11.69 -31.18
C GLU A 409 36.17 11.40 -30.92
N ASN A 410 36.57 11.22 -29.65
CA ASN A 410 37.96 10.91 -29.31
C ASN A 410 38.11 9.49 -28.75
N GLU A 411 38.91 8.70 -29.47
CA GLU A 411 39.31 7.30 -29.21
C GLU A 411 40.19 7.08 -27.96
N GLU A 412 40.34 8.06 -27.07
CA GLU A 412 41.17 7.94 -25.85
C GLU A 412 40.49 7.13 -24.72
N SER A 413 39.19 6.85 -24.85
CA SER A 413 38.43 6.08 -23.87
C SER A 413 38.60 4.55 -23.99
N LYS A 414 39.14 4.05 -25.11
CA LYS A 414 39.39 2.60 -25.30
C LYS A 414 40.74 2.13 -24.75
N LYS A 415 41.81 2.94 -24.83
CA LYS A 415 43.14 2.56 -24.29
C LYS A 415 43.20 2.53 -22.76
N THR A 416 42.34 3.29 -22.08
CA THR A 416 42.30 3.32 -20.62
C THR A 416 41.57 2.09 -20.02
N GLN A 417 40.72 1.43 -20.81
CA GLN A 417 40.01 0.21 -20.39
C GLN A 417 40.82 -1.08 -20.56
N GLU A 418 41.83 -1.10 -21.43
CA GLU A 418 42.71 -2.28 -21.59
C GLU A 418 43.81 -2.36 -20.52
N LEU A 419 44.32 -1.22 -20.04
CA LEU A 419 45.35 -1.19 -18.99
C LEU A 419 44.80 -1.49 -17.58
N GLN A 420 43.50 -1.29 -17.32
CA GLN A 420 42.88 -1.63 -16.04
C GLN A 420 42.47 -3.11 -15.92
N ASN A 421 42.41 -3.84 -17.03
CA ASN A 421 42.05 -5.26 -17.04
C ASN A 421 43.23 -6.21 -16.75
N LEU A 422 44.48 -5.73 -16.84
CA LEU A 422 45.67 -6.55 -16.55
C LEU A 422 46.04 -6.61 -15.06
N ASP A 423 45.76 -5.54 -14.29
CA ASP A 423 46.02 -5.52 -12.83
C ASP A 423 45.00 -6.33 -12.02
N THR A 424 43.88 -6.72 -12.64
CA THR A 424 42.82 -7.49 -11.97
C THR A 424 43.04 -9.01 -12.04
N GLU A 425 43.96 -9.50 -12.88
CA GLU A 425 44.24 -10.94 -12.99
C GLU A 425 45.31 -11.46 -12.00
N GLN A 426 46.14 -10.59 -11.40
CA GLN A 426 47.21 -11.03 -10.49
C GLN A 426 46.81 -11.17 -9.00
N SER A 427 45.61 -10.76 -8.59
CA SER A 427 45.17 -10.86 -7.18
C SER A 427 44.29 -12.08 -6.84
N LYS A 428 44.11 -13.03 -7.76
CA LYS A 428 43.35 -14.29 -7.55
C LYS A 428 44.18 -15.45 -7.01
N LYS A 429 45.04 -15.21 -6.02
CA LYS A 429 45.63 -16.27 -5.19
C LYS A 429 45.65 -15.86 -3.73
N GLU A 430 44.46 -15.85 -3.11
CA GLU A 430 44.26 -16.18 -1.69
C GLU A 430 42.75 -16.29 -1.42
N GLY A 431 42.34 -17.42 -0.84
CA GLY A 431 40.95 -17.88 -0.80
C GLY A 431 40.08 -17.17 0.24
N VAL A 432 39.51 -16.02 -0.13
CA VAL A 432 38.40 -15.39 0.61
C VAL A 432 37.28 -15.01 -0.37
N CYS A 433 36.11 -15.66 -0.24
CA CYS A 433 34.92 -15.30 -1.01
C CYS A 433 34.41 -13.92 -0.60
N GLY A 434 34.62 -12.92 -1.44
CA GLY A 434 33.93 -11.63 -1.35
C GLY A 434 32.41 -11.76 -1.61
N PRO A 435 31.60 -10.78 -1.17
CA PRO A 435 30.16 -10.79 -1.43
C PRO A 435 29.88 -10.79 -2.94
N PRO A 436 28.79 -11.45 -3.40
CA PRO A 436 28.47 -11.50 -4.82
C PRO A 436 28.28 -10.07 -5.37
N PRO A 437 28.68 -9.82 -6.64
CA PRO A 437 28.59 -8.49 -7.24
C PRO A 437 27.12 -8.03 -7.23
N SER A 438 26.89 -6.77 -6.83
CA SER A 438 25.57 -6.15 -6.88
C SER A 438 25.06 -6.20 -8.33
N LYS A 439 24.01 -6.99 -8.58
CA LYS A 439 23.35 -7.00 -9.88
C LYS A 439 22.88 -5.57 -10.18
N LYS A 440 23.43 -4.94 -11.23
CA LYS A 440 22.88 -3.70 -11.76
C LYS A 440 21.49 -4.01 -12.31
N MET A 441 20.49 -3.30 -11.81
CA MET A 441 19.08 -3.48 -12.16
C MET A 441 18.87 -3.11 -13.63
N LYS A 442 18.25 -3.99 -14.41
CA LYS A 442 17.71 -3.64 -15.72
C LYS A 442 16.32 -3.03 -15.49
N LEU A 443 16.18 -1.72 -15.64
CA LEU A 443 14.85 -1.08 -15.77
C LEU A 443 14.26 -1.49 -17.12
N PHE A 444 13.56 -2.62 -17.18
CA PHE A 444 12.68 -2.89 -18.31
C PHE A 444 11.36 -2.15 -18.08
N GLY A 445 11.00 -1.28 -19.03
CA GLY A 445 9.80 -0.44 -18.98
C GLY A 445 8.53 -1.27 -19.07
N PHE A 446 7.80 -1.33 -17.95
CA PHE A 446 6.38 -1.67 -17.99
C PHE A 446 5.62 -0.40 -18.38
N LYS A 447 4.76 -0.48 -19.41
CA LYS A 447 3.89 0.62 -19.84
C LYS A 447 2.76 0.79 -18.83
N GLU A 448 3.04 1.38 -17.68
CA GLU A 448 1.98 2.01 -16.89
C GLU A 448 1.68 3.39 -17.46
N ASP A 449 0.43 3.80 -17.32
CA ASP A 449 -0.02 5.11 -17.78
C ASP A 449 0.81 6.22 -17.12
N PRO A 450 1.33 7.18 -17.89
CA PRO A 450 2.20 8.22 -17.36
C PRO A 450 1.44 9.13 -16.39
N PHE A 451 2.06 9.42 -15.25
CA PHE A 451 1.59 10.45 -14.32
C PHE A 451 1.98 11.83 -14.86
N VAL A 452 1.05 12.51 -15.51
CA VAL A 452 1.29 13.82 -16.14
C VAL A 452 0.66 14.91 -15.30
N PHE A 453 1.48 15.81 -14.76
CA PHE A 453 0.99 16.99 -14.05
C PHE A 453 0.42 18.02 -15.00
N LEU A 454 -0.65 18.68 -14.58
CA LEU A 454 -1.22 19.80 -15.33
C LEU A 454 -0.36 21.06 -15.16
N PRO A 455 -0.09 21.81 -16.23
CA PRO A 455 0.55 23.12 -16.13
C PRO A 455 -0.41 24.16 -15.53
N GLU A 456 0.13 25.25 -15.01
CA GLU A 456 -0.64 26.27 -14.29
C GLU A 456 -1.67 26.98 -15.18
N ASP A 457 -1.30 27.17 -16.44
CA ASP A 457 -2.04 27.84 -17.50
C ASP A 457 -2.94 26.88 -18.31
N ASP A 458 -3.12 25.63 -17.87
CA ASP A 458 -3.94 24.67 -18.59
C ASP A 458 -5.38 25.20 -18.77
N PRO A 459 -5.91 25.27 -20.00
CA PRO A 459 -7.20 25.88 -20.28
C PRO A 459 -8.38 25.16 -19.59
N LEU A 460 -8.18 23.93 -19.11
CA LEU A 460 -9.19 23.19 -18.37
C LEU A 460 -9.49 23.81 -16.99
N PHE A 461 -8.58 24.58 -16.40
CA PHE A 461 -8.77 25.16 -15.07
C PHE A 461 -9.75 26.31 -15.03
N LEU A 462 -9.76 27.17 -16.06
CA LEU A 462 -10.59 28.38 -16.09
C LEU A 462 -12.09 28.06 -15.91
N PRO A 463 -12.68 27.09 -16.65
CA PRO A 463 -14.05 26.66 -16.42
C PRO A 463 -14.29 26.09 -15.03
N ILE A 464 -13.39 25.24 -14.53
CA ILE A 464 -13.53 24.59 -13.21
C ILE A 464 -13.50 25.63 -12.09
N GLN A 465 -12.52 26.53 -12.13
CA GLN A 465 -12.34 27.60 -11.14
C GLN A 465 -13.56 28.52 -11.11
N LYS A 466 -14.08 28.93 -12.29
CA LYS A 466 -15.29 29.76 -12.38
C LYS A 466 -16.53 29.01 -11.90
N PHE A 467 -16.67 27.73 -12.23
CA PHE A 467 -17.87 26.94 -11.93
C PHE A 467 -18.02 26.64 -10.44
N TYR A 468 -16.93 26.30 -9.74
CA TYR A 468 -16.95 26.00 -8.30
C TYR A 468 -16.55 27.18 -7.41
N ALA A 469 -16.21 28.33 -8.01
CA ALA A 469 -15.59 29.47 -7.34
C ALA A 469 -14.42 29.03 -6.44
N LEU A 470 -13.46 28.33 -7.05
CA LEU A 470 -12.33 27.78 -6.31
C LEU A 470 -11.50 28.91 -5.68
N ASP A 471 -11.13 28.72 -4.42
CA ASP A 471 -10.25 29.63 -3.70
C ASP A 471 -8.91 29.82 -4.44
N PRO A 472 -8.35 31.04 -4.48
CA PRO A 472 -7.05 31.28 -5.13
C PRO A 472 -5.89 30.48 -4.55
N SER A 473 -5.95 30.05 -3.28
CA SER A 473 -4.94 29.21 -2.63
C SER A 473 -4.98 27.73 -3.07
N PHE A 474 -5.96 27.34 -3.89
CA PHE A 474 -6.09 25.97 -4.38
C PHE A 474 -4.82 25.50 -5.13
N PRO A 475 -4.21 24.36 -4.76
CA PRO A 475 -2.93 23.91 -5.31
C PRO A 475 -3.08 23.29 -6.71
N LYS A 476 -3.30 24.12 -7.74
CA LYS A 476 -3.53 23.69 -9.14
C LYS A 476 -2.45 22.75 -9.68
N MET A 477 -1.18 23.04 -9.35
CA MET A 477 -0.02 22.28 -9.83
C MET A 477 0.02 20.83 -9.31
N ASN A 478 -0.73 20.53 -8.26
CA ASN A 478 -0.79 19.20 -7.66
C ASN A 478 -1.78 18.26 -8.37
N LEU A 479 -2.46 18.75 -9.41
CA LEU A 479 -3.31 17.91 -10.23
C LEU A 479 -2.52 17.14 -11.28
N LEU A 480 -2.87 15.88 -11.43
CA LEU A 480 -2.31 14.98 -12.44
C LEU A 480 -3.40 14.23 -13.19
N THR A 481 -3.05 13.79 -14.39
CA THR A 481 -3.82 12.90 -15.25
C THR A 481 -3.00 11.66 -15.59
N ARG A 482 -3.66 10.58 -15.99
CA ARG A 482 -3.05 9.31 -16.43
C ARG A 482 -2.91 9.22 -17.96
N THR A 483 -3.05 10.33 -18.67
CA THR A 483 -3.06 10.31 -20.13
C THR A 483 -2.25 11.50 -20.66
N GLN A 484 -1.27 11.22 -21.52
CA GLN A 484 -0.50 12.25 -22.23
C GLN A 484 -1.30 12.90 -23.36
N GLU A 485 -2.00 12.07 -24.16
CA GLU A 485 -2.70 12.52 -25.36
C GLU A 485 -4.22 12.26 -25.29
N GLY A 486 -5.01 13.21 -25.79
CA GLY A 486 -6.46 13.08 -25.86
C GLY A 486 -7.22 13.67 -24.67
N LYS A 487 -8.52 13.37 -24.59
CA LYS A 487 -9.42 13.96 -23.59
C LYS A 487 -9.12 13.40 -22.19
N LYS A 488 -8.64 14.26 -21.30
CA LYS A 488 -8.42 13.95 -19.88
C LYS A 488 -9.74 13.56 -19.23
N ARG A 489 -9.91 12.26 -18.92
CA ARG A 489 -11.16 11.69 -18.37
C ARG A 489 -11.29 11.91 -16.87
N GLN A 490 -10.18 11.88 -16.14
CA GLN A 490 -10.15 11.93 -14.69
C GLN A 490 -8.98 12.81 -14.26
N LEU A 491 -9.21 13.60 -13.21
CA LEU A 491 -8.17 14.39 -12.57
C LEU A 491 -7.92 13.84 -11.18
N TYR A 492 -6.65 13.62 -10.88
CA TYR A 492 -6.18 13.14 -9.60
C TYR A 492 -5.43 14.24 -8.88
N MET A 493 -5.45 14.24 -7.55
CA MET A 493 -4.72 15.16 -6.69
C MET A 493 -3.70 14.39 -5.87
N VAL A 494 -2.50 14.94 -5.73
CA VAL A 494 -1.44 14.46 -4.83
C VAL A 494 -1.00 15.56 -3.88
N SER A 495 -0.30 15.22 -2.79
CA SER A 495 0.35 16.24 -1.96
C SER A 495 1.47 16.96 -2.72
N LYS A 496 1.83 18.16 -2.28
CA LYS A 496 2.90 18.99 -2.86
C LYS A 496 4.23 18.24 -2.82
N GLU A 497 4.47 17.53 -1.73
CA GLU A 497 5.68 16.79 -1.45
C GLU A 497 5.78 15.55 -2.32
N LEU A 498 4.69 14.82 -2.54
CA LEU A 498 4.68 13.70 -3.49
C LEU A 498 4.83 14.17 -4.93
N ARG A 499 4.24 15.30 -5.32
CA ARG A 499 4.50 15.92 -6.63
C ARG A 499 6.00 16.18 -6.83
N ASN A 500 6.65 16.76 -5.82
CA ASN A 500 8.08 17.03 -5.87
C ASN A 500 8.89 15.74 -6.07
N VAL A 501 8.54 14.66 -5.35
CA VAL A 501 9.17 13.34 -5.52
C VAL A 501 8.92 12.78 -6.92
N LEU A 502 7.69 12.83 -7.43
CA LEU A 502 7.35 12.27 -8.75
C LEU A 502 8.11 12.95 -9.90
N LEU A 503 8.14 14.29 -9.91
CA LEU A 503 8.79 15.06 -10.96
C LEU A 503 10.30 14.83 -11.01
N ASN A 504 10.93 14.59 -9.86
CA ASN A 504 12.38 14.41 -9.77
C ASN A 504 12.85 12.96 -9.93
N ASN A 505 11.93 11.98 -10.00
CA ASN A 505 12.28 10.56 -9.98
C ASN A 505 11.50 9.68 -10.98
N SER A 506 10.84 10.27 -11.97
CA SER A 506 10.03 9.56 -12.97
C SER A 506 10.78 8.40 -13.63
N GLU A 507 12.07 8.57 -13.94
CA GLU A 507 12.90 7.52 -14.57
C GLU A 507 13.44 6.47 -13.59
N LYS A 508 13.48 6.78 -12.28
CA LYS A 508 14.10 5.92 -11.27
C LYS A 508 13.09 5.05 -10.54
N MET A 509 11.80 5.30 -10.72
CA MET A 509 10.75 4.74 -9.87
C MET A 509 9.61 4.16 -10.69
N LYS A 510 9.35 2.86 -10.50
CA LYS A 510 8.11 2.22 -10.94
C LYS A 510 6.99 2.54 -9.95
N VAL A 511 6.13 3.48 -10.31
CA VAL A 511 4.96 3.89 -9.52
C VAL A 511 3.75 3.13 -10.04
N ILE A 512 3.07 2.40 -9.15
CA ILE A 512 1.85 1.63 -9.48
C ILE A 512 0.58 2.49 -9.32
N ASN A 513 0.56 3.30 -8.27
CA ASN A 513 -0.58 4.15 -7.96
C ASN A 513 -0.15 5.34 -7.10
N THR A 514 -0.72 6.50 -7.39
CA THR A 514 -0.58 7.69 -6.55
C THR A 514 -1.78 8.60 -6.75
N GLY A 515 -2.07 9.39 -5.72
CA GLY A 515 -3.12 10.40 -5.72
C GLY A 515 -4.54 9.86 -5.62
N ILE A 516 -5.46 10.80 -5.45
CA ILE A 516 -6.90 10.56 -5.26
C ILE A 516 -7.69 11.22 -6.37
N LYS A 517 -8.76 10.58 -6.83
CA LYS A 517 -9.59 11.13 -7.89
C LYS A 517 -10.45 12.26 -7.33
N VAL A 518 -10.28 13.46 -7.86
CA VAL A 518 -10.97 14.68 -7.40
C VAL A 518 -12.05 15.14 -8.39
N TRP A 519 -11.82 14.93 -9.69
CA TRP A 519 -12.81 15.21 -10.73
C TRP A 519 -12.91 14.08 -11.75
N SER A 520 -14.10 13.92 -12.30
CA SER A 520 -14.38 13.05 -13.46
C SER A 520 -15.01 13.87 -14.56
N ARG A 521 -14.56 13.66 -15.80
CA ARG A 521 -15.14 14.33 -16.96
C ARG A 521 -16.57 13.82 -17.17
N ASN A 522 -17.49 14.76 -17.38
CA ASN A 522 -18.87 14.54 -17.78
C ASN A 522 -19.12 15.38 -19.03
N SER A 523 -19.23 14.72 -20.19
CA SER A 523 -19.42 15.40 -21.49
C SER A 523 -20.68 16.26 -21.51
N ASP A 524 -21.74 15.82 -20.84
CA ASP A 524 -23.01 16.58 -20.75
C ASP A 524 -22.85 17.85 -19.89
N GLY A 525 -21.87 17.86 -18.98
CA GLY A 525 -21.54 18.99 -18.11
C GLY A 525 -20.99 20.21 -18.86
N GLU A 526 -20.37 20.02 -20.02
CA GLU A 526 -19.83 21.12 -20.85
C GLU A 526 -20.93 22.12 -21.21
N GLN A 527 -22.16 21.64 -21.45
CA GLN A 527 -23.32 22.47 -21.78
C GLN A 527 -23.75 23.38 -20.63
N PHE A 528 -23.41 23.01 -19.39
CA PHE A 528 -23.76 23.74 -18.17
C PHE A 528 -22.57 24.55 -17.61
N GLY A 529 -21.47 24.67 -18.38
CA GLY A 529 -20.33 25.53 -18.06
C GLY A 529 -19.11 24.82 -17.47
N CYS A 530 -19.16 23.51 -17.19
CA CYS A 530 -17.99 22.76 -16.73
C CYS A 530 -18.02 21.29 -17.14
N ALA A 531 -16.98 20.85 -17.85
CA ALA A 531 -16.79 19.47 -18.29
C ALA A 531 -16.51 18.48 -17.15
N PHE A 532 -16.27 18.96 -15.92
CA PHE A 532 -15.80 18.12 -14.81
C PHE A 532 -16.77 18.16 -13.64
N ARG A 533 -17.24 16.98 -13.24
CA ARG A 533 -18.02 16.76 -12.01
C ARG A 533 -17.10 16.36 -10.85
N LEU A 534 -17.50 16.72 -9.64
CA LEU A 534 -16.80 16.33 -8.42
C LEU A 534 -16.86 14.79 -8.24
N ALA A 535 -15.79 14.21 -7.71
CA ALA A 535 -15.73 12.81 -7.33
C ALA A 535 -15.77 12.67 -5.80
N GLN A 536 -16.62 11.76 -5.30
CA GLN A 536 -16.81 11.53 -3.86
C GLN A 536 -15.50 11.16 -3.14
N GLU A 537 -14.62 10.39 -3.80
CA GLU A 537 -13.29 10.01 -3.27
C GLU A 537 -12.44 11.22 -2.85
N GLY A 538 -12.53 12.35 -3.58
CA GLY A 538 -11.70 13.52 -3.33
C GLY A 538 -12.42 14.69 -2.67
N ILE A 539 -13.68 14.52 -2.25
CA ILE A 539 -14.50 15.64 -1.81
C ILE A 539 -13.97 16.31 -0.54
N TYR A 540 -13.52 15.53 0.44
CA TYR A 540 -12.96 16.06 1.69
C TYR A 540 -11.69 16.89 1.44
N THR A 541 -10.94 16.55 0.40
CA THR A 541 -9.73 17.26 -0.03
C THR A 541 -10.06 18.54 -0.79
N LEU A 542 -11.12 18.55 -1.59
CA LEU A 542 -11.53 19.73 -2.40
C LEU A 542 -12.41 20.72 -1.65
N TYR A 543 -13.29 20.23 -0.78
CA TYR A 543 -14.34 21.01 -0.13
C TYR A 543 -13.84 22.31 0.52
N PRO A 544 -12.71 22.34 1.25
CA PRO A 544 -12.19 23.57 1.84
C PRO A 544 -11.89 24.71 0.85
N PHE A 545 -11.76 24.40 -0.44
CA PHE A 545 -11.47 25.40 -1.49
C PHE A 545 -12.69 25.73 -2.36
N ILE A 546 -13.84 25.10 -2.14
CA ILE A 546 -15.04 25.35 -2.95
C ILE A 546 -15.89 26.41 -2.24
N HIS A 547 -16.23 27.50 -2.92
CA HIS A 547 -17.06 28.57 -2.36
C HIS A 547 -18.41 28.77 -3.04
N ALA A 548 -18.67 28.09 -4.15
CA ALA A 548 -19.95 28.13 -4.85
C ALA A 548 -20.58 26.73 -4.95
N ARG A 549 -21.89 26.71 -5.22
CA ARG A 549 -22.65 25.48 -5.50
C ARG A 549 -22.70 24.51 -4.32
N ILE A 550 -22.67 25.05 -3.10
CA ILE A 550 -22.84 24.32 -1.84
C ILE A 550 -24.30 24.47 -1.40
N ILE A 551 -24.97 23.34 -1.15
CA ILE A 551 -26.33 23.29 -0.65
C ILE A 551 -26.28 22.68 0.75
N ASN A 552 -26.59 23.50 1.76
CA ASN A 552 -26.79 22.97 3.10
C ASN A 552 -28.15 22.27 3.15
N VAL A 553 -28.14 20.99 3.52
CA VAL A 553 -29.30 20.09 3.57
C VAL A 553 -29.54 19.63 5.01
N CYS A 554 -30.81 19.44 5.37
CA CYS A 554 -31.16 18.83 6.66
C CYS A 554 -30.98 17.31 6.64
N ILE A 555 -31.03 16.68 7.82
CA ILE A 555 -30.82 15.23 7.95
C ILE A 555 -31.89 14.42 7.21
N GLU A 556 -33.13 14.91 7.14
CA GLU A 556 -34.22 14.29 6.38
C GLU A 556 -33.94 14.31 4.86
N ASP A 557 -33.43 15.43 4.36
CA ASP A 557 -33.05 15.58 2.96
C ASP A 557 -31.89 14.63 2.60
N VAL A 558 -30.91 14.46 3.51
CA VAL A 558 -29.82 13.48 3.34
C VAL A 558 -30.37 12.05 3.26
N LYS A 559 -31.34 11.68 4.11
CA LYS A 559 -32.02 10.36 4.03
C LYS A 559 -32.68 10.16 2.67
N ILE A 560 -33.35 11.18 2.12
CA ILE A 560 -33.97 11.10 0.77
C ILE A 560 -32.90 10.92 -0.31
N LEU A 561 -31.81 11.68 -0.26
CA LEU A 561 -30.70 11.62 -1.22
C LEU A 561 -29.99 10.27 -1.23
N LEU A 562 -29.91 9.61 -0.08
CA LEU A 562 -29.24 8.32 0.06
C LEU A 562 -30.18 7.13 -0.19
N THR A 563 -31.50 7.29 -0.05
CA THR A 563 -32.47 6.20 -0.31
C THR A 563 -32.97 6.18 -1.75
N GLN A 564 -33.10 7.33 -2.40
CA GLN A 564 -33.64 7.44 -3.76
C GLN A 564 -32.53 7.84 -4.74
N GLU A 565 -32.52 7.24 -5.93
CA GLU A 565 -31.46 7.55 -6.91
C GLU A 565 -31.64 8.91 -7.58
N ASN A 566 -32.88 9.29 -7.91
CA ASN A 566 -33.23 10.54 -8.59
C ASN A 566 -34.46 11.20 -7.94
N PRO A 567 -34.37 11.67 -6.68
CA PRO A 567 -35.51 12.29 -6.02
C PRO A 567 -35.89 13.62 -6.68
N PHE A 568 -37.21 13.85 -6.81
CA PHE A 568 -37.76 15.11 -7.29
C PHE A 568 -37.60 16.22 -6.25
N LEU A 569 -37.43 17.46 -6.72
CA LEU A 569 -37.26 18.63 -5.85
C LEU A 569 -38.42 18.82 -4.86
N SER A 570 -39.63 18.40 -5.21
CA SER A 570 -40.81 18.49 -4.35
C SER A 570 -40.72 17.69 -3.05
N LYS A 571 -39.84 16.66 -2.99
CA LYS A 571 -39.68 15.81 -1.80
C LYS A 571 -38.78 16.44 -0.73
N PHE A 572 -38.02 17.48 -1.08
CA PHE A 572 -37.05 18.11 -0.19
C PHE A 572 -37.67 19.19 0.67
N SER A 573 -37.00 19.57 1.74
CA SER A 573 -37.36 20.71 2.57
C SER A 573 -37.52 22.01 1.74
N SER A 574 -38.37 22.93 2.21
CA SER A 574 -38.58 24.20 1.54
C SER A 574 -37.32 25.05 1.44
N GLU A 575 -36.39 24.89 2.38
CA GLU A 575 -35.10 25.59 2.37
C GLU A 575 -34.20 25.06 1.25
N THR A 576 -34.04 23.73 1.16
CA THR A 576 -33.30 23.08 0.07
C THR A 576 -33.89 23.44 -1.28
N GLN A 577 -35.22 23.41 -1.41
CA GLN A 577 -35.91 23.80 -2.66
C GLN A 577 -35.61 25.24 -3.08
N LYS A 578 -35.60 26.19 -2.14
CA LYS A 578 -35.27 27.60 -2.43
C LYS A 578 -33.84 27.74 -2.95
N LYS A 579 -32.87 27.16 -2.22
CA LYS A 579 -31.45 27.21 -2.63
C LYS A 579 -31.22 26.61 -4.01
N VAL A 580 -31.86 25.49 -4.31
CA VAL A 580 -31.72 24.82 -5.62
C VAL A 580 -32.31 25.67 -6.76
N LYS A 581 -33.44 26.35 -6.55
CA LYS A 581 -34.07 27.19 -7.59
C LYS A 581 -33.18 28.34 -8.05
N ASP A 582 -32.35 28.85 -7.15
CA ASP A 582 -31.44 29.97 -7.44
C ASP A 582 -30.11 29.51 -8.08
N MET A 583 -29.88 28.21 -8.19
CA MET A 583 -28.66 27.62 -8.77
C MET A 583 -28.87 27.08 -10.17
N ALA A 584 -27.83 27.20 -11.01
CA ALA A 584 -27.79 26.60 -12.33
C ALA A 584 -27.57 25.08 -12.26
N MET A 585 -28.06 24.34 -13.26
CA MET A 585 -27.86 22.89 -13.38
C MET A 585 -26.37 22.49 -13.37
N GLY A 586 -26.08 21.27 -12.92
CA GLY A 586 -24.74 20.69 -12.92
C GLY A 586 -24.27 20.15 -11.56
N SER A 587 -22.97 19.89 -11.44
CA SER A 587 -22.36 19.31 -10.24
C SER A 587 -22.42 20.26 -9.05
N ILE A 588 -22.70 19.73 -7.85
CA ILE A 588 -22.88 20.50 -6.62
C ILE A 588 -22.25 19.76 -5.43
N VAL A 589 -22.11 20.47 -4.30
CA VAL A 589 -21.78 19.89 -3.00
C VAL A 589 -23.02 19.95 -2.11
N LEU A 590 -23.40 18.82 -1.53
CA LEU A 590 -24.49 18.70 -0.57
C LEU A 590 -23.86 18.55 0.81
N LYS A 591 -24.10 19.51 1.70
CA LYS A 591 -23.47 19.57 3.02
C LYS A 591 -24.52 19.44 4.11
N TYR A 592 -24.29 18.54 5.05
CA TYR A 592 -25.01 18.49 6.31
C TYR A 592 -24.06 18.94 7.41
N ASP A 593 -24.49 19.95 8.17
CA ASP A 593 -23.84 20.38 9.40
C ASP A 593 -24.68 19.91 10.59
N PRO A 594 -24.06 19.27 11.60
CA PRO A 594 -24.78 18.79 12.77
C PRO A 594 -25.35 19.96 13.58
N ASP A 595 -26.55 19.77 14.11
CA ASP A 595 -27.21 20.73 15.00
C ASP A 595 -26.92 20.37 16.48
N PRO A 596 -26.17 21.21 17.23
CA PRO A 596 -25.87 20.95 18.63
C PRO A 596 -27.11 20.91 19.52
N GLU A 597 -28.22 21.52 19.10
CA GLU A 597 -29.48 21.53 19.87
C GLU A 597 -30.26 20.21 19.72
N LYS A 598 -29.89 19.35 18.76
CA LYS A 598 -30.51 18.05 18.51
C LYS A 598 -29.51 16.90 18.70
N PRO A 599 -29.16 16.55 19.95
CA PRO A 599 -28.13 15.55 20.24
C PRO A 599 -28.50 14.12 19.79
N HIS A 600 -29.77 13.86 19.49
CA HIS A 600 -30.24 12.58 18.94
C HIS A 600 -29.99 12.43 17.43
N ASP A 601 -29.78 13.55 16.73
CA ASP A 601 -29.42 13.54 15.31
C ASP A 601 -27.92 13.33 15.14
N LEU A 602 -27.53 12.99 13.91
CA LEU A 602 -26.15 12.68 13.60
C LEU A 602 -25.24 13.89 13.87
N GLN A 603 -24.25 13.71 14.75
CA GLN A 603 -23.35 14.78 15.19
C GLN A 603 -22.06 14.92 14.37
N CYS A 604 -21.95 14.20 13.25
CA CYS A 604 -20.84 14.36 12.31
C CYS A 604 -21.28 15.07 11.03
N PRO A 605 -20.52 16.07 10.54
CA PRO A 605 -20.81 16.70 9.27
C PRO A 605 -20.65 15.70 8.12
N ILE A 606 -21.55 15.78 7.13
CA ILE A 606 -21.49 14.94 5.92
C ILE A 606 -21.30 15.85 4.71
N VAL A 607 -20.36 15.49 3.84
CA VAL A 607 -20.15 16.18 2.56
C VAL A 607 -20.33 15.18 1.41
N LEU A 608 -21.35 15.39 0.58
CA LEU A 608 -21.67 14.53 -0.56
C LEU A 608 -21.51 15.30 -1.88
N CYS A 609 -20.92 14.65 -2.88
CA CYS A 609 -21.00 15.12 -4.26
C CYS A 609 -22.41 14.85 -4.80
N GLY A 610 -22.96 15.81 -5.55
CA GLY A 610 -24.26 15.67 -6.17
C GLY A 610 -24.38 16.29 -7.55
N TRP A 611 -25.55 16.12 -8.15
CA TRP A 611 -25.96 16.72 -9.40
C TRP A 611 -27.32 17.36 -9.27
N GLN A 612 -27.40 18.63 -9.64
CA GLN A 612 -28.65 19.36 -9.78
C GLN A 612 -29.16 19.22 -11.23
N GLY A 613 -30.31 18.57 -11.38
CA GLY A 613 -31.09 18.56 -12.61
C GLY A 613 -32.14 19.67 -12.63
N LYS A 614 -32.98 19.69 -13.68
CA LYS A 614 -34.06 20.67 -13.83
C LYS A 614 -35.15 20.53 -12.77
N THR A 615 -35.48 19.29 -12.40
CA THR A 615 -36.58 18.96 -11.47
C THR A 615 -36.15 17.93 -10.41
N SER A 616 -34.87 17.57 -10.38
CA SER A 616 -34.33 16.52 -9.51
C SER A 616 -32.99 16.93 -8.89
N LEU A 617 -32.67 16.31 -7.77
CA LEU A 617 -31.41 16.47 -7.05
C LEU A 617 -30.83 15.09 -6.75
N ARG A 618 -29.65 14.76 -7.25
CA ARG A 618 -29.04 13.43 -7.10
C ARG A 618 -27.76 13.50 -6.27
N ALA A 619 -27.52 12.52 -5.41
CA ALA A 619 -26.22 12.31 -4.77
C ALA A 619 -25.40 11.23 -5.49
N PHE A 620 -24.10 11.47 -5.69
CA PHE A 620 -23.15 10.54 -6.28
C PHE A 620 -22.30 9.87 -5.22
N VAL A 621 -22.95 9.03 -4.40
CA VAL A 621 -22.31 8.30 -3.32
C VAL A 621 -22.20 6.82 -3.69
N PRO A 622 -21.01 6.20 -3.57
CA PRO A 622 -20.83 4.76 -3.74
C PRO A 622 -21.80 3.95 -2.87
N LYS A 623 -22.23 2.78 -3.36
CA LYS A 623 -23.22 1.93 -2.69
C LYS A 623 -22.85 1.63 -1.23
N ASN A 624 -21.58 1.35 -0.96
CA ASN A 624 -21.11 0.98 0.36
C ASN A 624 -21.16 2.18 1.32
N GLU A 625 -20.63 3.33 0.90
CA GLU A 625 -20.65 4.57 1.69
C GLU A 625 -22.08 5.07 1.96
N ARG A 626 -23.00 4.88 1.00
CA ARG A 626 -24.43 5.14 1.17
C ARG A 626 -25.04 4.33 2.31
N LEU A 627 -24.74 3.03 2.37
CA LEU A 627 -25.22 2.13 3.45
C LEU A 627 -24.69 2.56 4.81
N HIS A 628 -23.42 3.00 4.87
CA HIS A 628 -22.80 3.51 6.08
C HIS A 628 -23.54 4.74 6.63
N TYR A 629 -23.71 5.79 5.81
CA TYR A 629 -24.40 7.01 6.26
C TYR A 629 -25.86 6.74 6.65
N LEU A 630 -26.60 5.92 5.89
CA LEU A 630 -27.98 5.54 6.24
C LEU A 630 -28.05 4.88 7.62
N ARG A 631 -27.09 4.00 7.91
CA ARG A 631 -27.01 3.29 9.19
C ARG A 631 -26.66 4.23 10.35
N MET A 632 -25.73 5.17 10.15
CA MET A 632 -25.40 6.19 11.16
C MET A 632 -26.63 7.04 11.51
N MET A 633 -27.54 7.26 10.56
CA MET A 633 -28.81 7.94 10.78
C MET A 633 -29.93 7.05 11.32
N GLY A 634 -29.61 5.83 11.76
CA GLY A 634 -30.59 4.88 12.32
C GLY A 634 -31.52 4.23 11.29
N VAL A 635 -31.28 4.42 9.99
CA VAL A 635 -32.10 3.80 8.93
C VAL A 635 -31.58 2.40 8.67
N GLU A 636 -32.37 1.38 9.02
CA GLU A 636 -32.00 -0.01 8.76
C GLU A 636 -32.19 -0.35 7.27
N VAL A 637 -31.08 -0.42 6.54
CA VAL A 637 -31.08 -0.89 5.15
C VAL A 637 -30.92 -2.40 5.13
N PHE A 638 -32.00 -3.14 5.42
CA PHE A 638 -32.02 -4.58 5.17
C PHE A 638 -32.16 -4.84 3.68
N LYS A 639 -31.42 -5.84 3.16
CA LYS A 639 -31.59 -6.39 1.80
C LYS A 639 -32.95 -7.10 1.68
N ALA A 640 -34.06 -6.39 1.86
CA ALA A 640 -35.39 -6.86 1.42
C ALA A 640 -35.50 -6.85 -0.12
N LYS A 641 -34.58 -6.14 -0.80
CA LYS A 641 -34.59 -5.89 -2.24
C LYS A 641 -34.08 -7.00 -3.17
N ARG A 642 -33.71 -8.19 -2.68
CA ARG A 642 -33.35 -9.28 -3.62
C ARG A 642 -34.53 -9.78 -4.46
N LYS A 643 -35.78 -9.58 -4.04
CA LYS A 643 -36.96 -9.97 -4.85
C LYS A 643 -37.44 -8.92 -5.85
N GLU A 644 -37.19 -7.64 -5.60
CA GLU A 644 -37.58 -6.55 -6.52
C GLU A 644 -36.49 -6.27 -7.55
N GLU A 645 -35.21 -6.26 -7.14
CA GLU A 645 -34.07 -6.07 -8.07
C GLU A 645 -33.90 -7.27 -9.03
N GLU A 646 -34.26 -8.50 -8.63
CA GLU A 646 -34.29 -9.66 -9.54
C GLU A 646 -35.44 -9.62 -10.56
N LEU A 647 -36.52 -8.86 -10.30
CA LEU A 647 -37.61 -8.66 -11.25
C LEU A 647 -37.29 -7.55 -12.25
N GLU A 648 -36.66 -6.46 -11.79
CA GLU A 648 -36.23 -5.33 -12.64
C GLU A 648 -35.03 -5.71 -13.54
N ASN A 649 -34.04 -6.45 -13.02
CA ASN A 649 -32.91 -6.91 -13.84
C ASN A 649 -33.31 -7.92 -14.92
N LYS A 650 -34.33 -8.76 -14.67
CA LYS A 650 -34.88 -9.66 -15.69
C LYS A 650 -35.54 -8.92 -16.86
N THR A 651 -36.09 -7.74 -16.60
CA THR A 651 -36.73 -6.93 -17.65
C THR A 651 -35.70 -6.13 -18.47
N GLU A 652 -34.55 -5.79 -17.89
CA GLU A 652 -33.44 -5.13 -18.59
C GLU A 652 -32.55 -6.12 -19.37
N GLU A 653 -32.32 -7.33 -18.85
CA GLU A 653 -31.56 -8.38 -19.54
C GLU A 653 -32.24 -8.86 -20.83
N GLU A 654 -33.57 -8.91 -20.88
CA GLU A 654 -34.31 -9.27 -22.11
C GLU A 654 -34.22 -8.20 -23.22
N VAL A 655 -33.91 -6.95 -22.89
CA VAL A 655 -33.73 -5.86 -23.86
C VAL A 655 -32.28 -5.76 -24.33
N GLN A 656 -31.31 -6.07 -23.45
CA GLN A 656 -29.88 -6.06 -23.77
C GLN A 656 -29.47 -7.26 -24.65
N HIS A 657 -30.15 -8.41 -24.51
CA HIS A 657 -29.83 -9.67 -25.21
C HIS A 657 -30.18 -9.68 -26.72
N ARG A 658 -30.74 -8.59 -27.26
CA ARG A 658 -30.95 -8.40 -28.72
C ARG A 658 -29.87 -7.58 -29.43
N LEU A 659 -28.90 -7.00 -28.71
CA LEU A 659 -27.91 -6.08 -29.31
C LEU A 659 -26.44 -6.51 -29.18
N VAL A 660 -26.13 -7.63 -28.53
CA VAL A 660 -24.76 -8.12 -28.39
C VAL A 660 -24.70 -9.62 -28.66
N GLN A 661 -24.90 -10.00 -29.92
CA GLN A 661 -24.38 -11.28 -30.44
C GLN A 661 -23.15 -10.96 -31.29
N THR A 662 -22.06 -10.58 -30.63
CA THR A 662 -20.69 -10.70 -31.14
C THR A 662 -19.74 -10.46 -29.97
N GLU A 663 -18.88 -11.44 -29.72
CA GLU A 663 -17.80 -11.46 -28.72
C GLU A 663 -18.18 -11.88 -27.28
N GLU A 664 -18.27 -13.20 -27.08
CA GLU A 664 -18.01 -13.84 -25.78
C GLU A 664 -16.85 -14.82 -25.90
N SER A 665 -15.85 -14.70 -25.03
CA SER A 665 -15.55 -15.75 -24.04
C SER A 665 -14.54 -15.23 -23.01
N MET A 666 -14.95 -15.25 -21.73
CA MET A 666 -14.18 -15.63 -20.52
C MET A 666 -14.74 -14.91 -19.28
N ASP A 667 -15.75 -15.52 -18.64
CA ASP A 667 -16.20 -15.17 -17.29
C ASP A 667 -15.42 -15.96 -16.24
N VAL A 668 -14.96 -15.25 -15.20
CA VAL A 668 -14.29 -15.78 -14.01
C VAL A 668 -14.92 -15.07 -12.81
N GLU A 669 -15.71 -15.78 -12.00
CA GLU A 669 -15.98 -15.39 -10.61
C GLU A 669 -16.47 -16.61 -9.80
N ASP A 670 -15.51 -17.36 -9.27
CA ASP A 670 -15.68 -18.17 -8.06
C ASP A 670 -14.29 -18.55 -7.55
N LYS A 671 -13.67 -17.70 -6.72
CA LYS A 671 -12.46 -17.96 -5.90
C LYS A 671 -11.94 -16.67 -5.21
N GLU A 672 -12.66 -16.10 -4.26
CA GLU A 672 -12.05 -15.08 -3.36
C GLU A 672 -11.87 -15.55 -1.91
N HIS A 673 -12.25 -16.79 -1.59
CA HIS A 673 -11.98 -17.36 -0.26
C HIS A 673 -10.88 -18.43 -0.23
N ASP A 674 -10.57 -19.06 -1.37
CA ASP A 674 -9.53 -20.09 -1.49
C ASP A 674 -8.20 -19.59 -2.11
N LEU A 675 -8.19 -18.43 -2.79
CA LEU A 675 -6.98 -17.94 -3.47
C LEU A 675 -5.95 -17.30 -2.52
N VAL A 676 -6.38 -16.72 -1.39
CA VAL A 676 -5.45 -16.20 -0.37
C VAL A 676 -4.74 -17.34 0.35
N THR A 677 -5.41 -18.48 0.52
CA THR A 677 -4.83 -19.69 1.14
C THR A 677 -3.98 -20.51 0.16
N LYS A 678 -4.32 -20.50 -1.14
CA LYS A 678 -3.55 -21.22 -2.19
C LYS A 678 -2.39 -20.43 -2.78
N MET A 679 -2.42 -19.09 -2.85
CA MET A 679 -1.27 -18.31 -3.33
C MET A 679 -0.09 -18.27 -2.33
N GLU A 680 -0.33 -18.51 -1.05
CA GLU A 680 0.74 -18.75 -0.07
C GLU A 680 1.33 -20.18 -0.18
N ALA A 681 0.75 -21.06 -1.01
CA ALA A 681 1.17 -22.45 -1.12
C ALA A 681 2.07 -22.79 -2.32
N ASP A 682 2.05 -22.00 -3.41
CA ASP A 682 2.69 -22.34 -4.69
C ASP A 682 4.02 -21.60 -5.00
N ILE A 683 4.64 -20.92 -4.03
CA ILE A 683 6.01 -20.35 -4.21
C ILE A 683 7.07 -21.41 -3.94
N GLY A 684 6.91 -22.60 -4.51
CA GLY A 684 7.66 -23.77 -4.08
C GLY A 684 8.00 -24.77 -5.16
N GLU A 685 8.07 -24.39 -6.44
CA GLU A 685 8.62 -25.28 -7.46
C GLU A 685 9.06 -24.52 -8.70
N GLU A 686 10.38 -24.27 -8.83
CA GLU A 686 11.03 -24.46 -10.12
C GLU A 686 12.56 -24.67 -9.99
N SER A 687 12.98 -25.77 -10.63
CA SER A 687 14.29 -26.14 -11.13
C SER A 687 15.34 -26.73 -10.17
N SER A 688 15.62 -28.03 -10.36
CA SER A 688 16.97 -28.48 -10.74
C SER A 688 16.98 -29.95 -11.16
N GLN A 689 17.08 -30.23 -12.46
CA GLN A 689 17.85 -31.39 -12.93
C GLN A 689 18.68 -30.98 -14.16
N SER A 690 20.00 -31.07 -14.00
CA SER A 690 21.03 -30.86 -15.01
C SER A 690 21.65 -32.22 -15.43
N PRO A 691 22.40 -32.28 -16.54
CA PRO A 691 22.33 -33.36 -17.51
C PRO A 691 23.49 -34.37 -17.43
N ALA A 692 23.29 -35.57 -17.99
CA ALA A 692 24.37 -36.40 -18.55
C ALA A 692 23.83 -37.53 -19.45
N LYS A 693 24.31 -37.56 -20.72
CA LYS A 693 24.67 -38.68 -21.63
C LYS A 693 23.65 -39.84 -21.81
N SER A 694 23.34 -40.39 -23.00
CA SER A 694 24.14 -40.68 -24.20
C SER A 694 23.26 -41.13 -25.39
N SER A 695 23.75 -40.84 -26.62
CA SER A 695 23.69 -41.63 -27.89
C SER A 695 22.38 -42.17 -28.49
N ALA A 696 22.12 -41.74 -29.75
CA ALA A 696 21.72 -42.50 -30.96
C ALA A 696 20.39 -43.29 -30.93
N MET A 697 19.55 -43.41 -31.97
CA MET A 697 19.60 -43.14 -33.41
C MET A 697 18.15 -43.29 -33.94
N GLU A 698 17.77 -42.54 -34.99
CA GLU A 698 16.75 -42.86 -36.02
C GLU A 698 15.27 -43.07 -35.58
N THR A 699 14.22 -42.50 -36.19
CA THR A 699 13.97 -42.38 -37.64
C THR A 699 12.81 -41.38 -37.90
N GLU A 700 12.98 -40.62 -38.98
CA GLU A 700 12.08 -39.84 -39.85
C GLU A 700 10.54 -40.06 -39.79
N ASN A 701 9.72 -39.00 -39.87
CA ASN A 701 9.25 -38.39 -41.13
C ASN A 701 8.16 -37.28 -40.96
N LYS A 702 8.46 -36.11 -41.54
CA LYS A 702 7.65 -35.16 -42.37
C LYS A 702 6.22 -34.71 -41.99
N ILE A 703 6.14 -33.47 -41.50
CA ILE A 703 5.63 -32.23 -42.17
C ILE A 703 4.58 -32.40 -43.29
N GLU A 704 3.40 -31.77 -43.13
CA GLU A 704 2.88 -30.74 -44.05
C GLU A 704 1.74 -29.91 -43.42
N ASP A 705 1.76 -28.61 -43.75
CA ASP A 705 1.04 -27.46 -43.22
C ASP A 705 -0.11 -27.03 -44.18
N LEU A 706 -1.16 -26.37 -43.64
CA LEU A 706 -1.89 -25.16 -44.11
C LEU A 706 -2.28 -25.01 -45.62
N ASP A 707 -3.40 -24.44 -46.09
CA ASP A 707 -4.55 -23.67 -45.59
C ASP A 707 -5.41 -23.24 -46.83
N GLN A 708 -6.56 -22.58 -46.62
CA GLN A 708 -7.43 -21.84 -47.59
C GLN A 708 -8.41 -22.69 -48.46
N ALA A 709 -9.65 -22.30 -48.81
CA ALA A 709 -10.30 -20.99 -48.88
C ALA A 709 -11.86 -21.07 -48.87
N SER A 710 -12.47 -20.10 -48.19
CA SER A 710 -13.69 -19.32 -48.50
C SER A 710 -14.81 -19.75 -49.47
N LYS A 711 -16.05 -19.44 -49.03
CA LYS A 711 -17.27 -18.98 -49.76
C LYS A 711 -18.11 -20.03 -50.51
N ASN A 712 -19.36 -20.22 -50.05
CA ASN A 712 -20.55 -20.03 -50.89
C ASN A 712 -21.85 -19.89 -50.10
N ALA A 713 -22.79 -19.18 -50.74
CA ALA A 713 -23.92 -18.46 -50.19
C ALA A 713 -25.22 -19.27 -50.06
N ASN A 714 -26.09 -18.73 -49.20
CA ASN A 714 -27.55 -18.80 -49.15
C ASN A 714 -28.28 -19.27 -50.42
N THR A 715 -29.23 -20.20 -50.22
CA THR A 715 -30.56 -20.12 -50.84
C THR A 715 -31.63 -20.78 -49.95
N HIS A 716 -32.75 -20.06 -49.85
CA HIS A 716 -34.00 -20.33 -49.12
C HIS A 716 -34.66 -21.69 -49.42
N VAL A 717 -35.42 -22.22 -48.45
CA VAL A 717 -36.91 -22.22 -48.39
C VAL A 717 -37.35 -23.16 -47.26
N SER A 718 -38.17 -22.65 -46.33
CA SER A 718 -39.13 -23.46 -45.55
C SER A 718 -40.42 -22.66 -45.44
N GLN A 719 -41.51 -23.23 -45.95
CA GLN A 719 -42.87 -22.83 -45.64
C GLN A 719 -43.56 -24.03 -44.98
N GLU A 720 -44.05 -23.76 -43.77
CA GLU A 720 -45.29 -24.20 -43.12
C GLU A 720 -45.96 -25.53 -43.54
N GLY A 721 -46.25 -26.34 -42.54
CA GLY A 721 -47.11 -27.51 -42.63
C GLY A 721 -47.53 -28.03 -41.25
N ASN A 722 -48.74 -27.64 -40.87
CA ASN A 722 -49.56 -27.97 -39.71
C ASN A 722 -49.67 -29.45 -39.27
N ASP A 723 -50.12 -29.57 -38.01
CA ASP A 723 -51.03 -30.59 -37.43
C ASP A 723 -50.60 -32.07 -37.45
N THR A 724 -50.39 -32.66 -36.27
CA THR A 724 -51.34 -33.61 -35.64
C THR A 724 -50.71 -34.36 -34.45
N ASP A 725 -51.33 -34.15 -33.29
CA ASP A 725 -51.93 -35.19 -32.43
C ASP A 725 -51.11 -36.29 -31.72
N ALA A 726 -51.60 -36.53 -30.50
CA ALA A 726 -51.62 -37.77 -29.74
C ALA A 726 -50.30 -38.38 -29.18
N SER A 727 -50.13 -38.10 -27.88
CA SER A 727 -50.14 -39.11 -26.80
C SER A 727 -49.04 -40.18 -26.70
N ASN A 728 -48.57 -40.27 -25.45
CA ASN A 728 -48.31 -41.49 -24.67
C ASN A 728 -46.89 -42.12 -24.67
N VAL A 729 -46.33 -42.08 -23.44
CA VAL A 729 -45.90 -43.24 -22.63
C VAL A 729 -44.42 -43.63 -22.66
N LYS A 730 -43.80 -43.39 -21.48
CA LYS A 730 -42.79 -44.20 -20.74
C LYS A 730 -41.39 -44.35 -21.37
N ASP A 731 -40.28 -44.32 -20.63
CA ASP A 731 -39.98 -44.36 -19.19
C ASP A 731 -38.77 -43.45 -18.89
#